data_AF-A0A969DEZ2-F1
#
_entry.id   AF-A0A969DEZ2-F1
#
_cell.length_a   1.000
_cell.length_b   1.000
_cell.length_c   1.000
_cell.angle_alpha   90.00
_cell.angle_beta   90.00
_cell.angle_gamma   90.00
#
_symmetry.space_group_name_H-M   'P 1'
#
loop_
_entity.id
_entity.type
_entity.pdbx_description
1 polymer ?
#
loop_
_entity_poly.entity_id
_entity_poly.type
_entity_poly.pdbx_seq_one_letter_code
_entity_poly.pdbx_strand_id
1 'polypeptide(L)'
;MQTRASKPQPPQLAAKGKSQPQPPQSETEAASHHEHDLFQQPPLRGANAFSLPPHASASRPFAPLVPPRQKSVLGIQAQIEQASTKGFNPKHVSLFAGGNPLVQPQRQLLQRFNPPVSPTPATYRSAAAIYTLTLSAFHQYAQEQADWATSPAPNDIPLVERRVLQHILEFARTPDILTGCGDMTVQSIKDKGIGGRTRQLLRTYSRAVAKSVPTVEIEKKPTIDDALDIAGVLEKLERSPGGPVIKTIFNQQSPDASLEKLVSEGAVDLFIQYVRSCRPVLHANEGSEIRSFLAFLSQTGGNPLMYHSKLRNVRNFHRFEQNALERLSQNQDDTSKAKPLALILHSALDHNGAFHRDPSLTNAITDSHNLTLMLEGKTSLAQVQPLLRPLARRYGQNNRISQVMIAGHGGPRAIELAGSVDPATMAETHDDLDLDSPVQAARSDRFFQELLRNMDSGPQSRIVLNACLTAANQVPGGLDPDPAIAQTQITTAIANSPSLTTHLQDLATQRGQTVDVRGANASFGEGAALIDPVTGLFDIIAPGGDDPELTSDKFAYVRSGWEPEGALRAVLECWASDKARCLQLVQERHNSRIASNSVWDETIINAAYGIVLANPDNANLINQLANNVWIFAHSIFREESTKDECRLWSLSGQLPHSHSQTIINALAGTGDWTSHAYIRLTFRQFEMMQTPKAASRTAFMTELGGLPCSEADEFVNIYRIHAQLPQLLPTPAASPPDASRLKLALIGAHQGDTGAGTPSEAYLKSVIGPGNHRFPSGLGVNGILSGLSDEQSILDAIGLGSAAAAAAAAGVGSVPANVDLDQDGTNDFYVEPMTRQGATTAQALNVRQKPSTTEPILGSLPRGAHVYISGRSGDWYSIEHRGGIAFVHNRWVRLARPL
;
A
#
# COMPACT_ATOMS: atom_id res chain seq x y z
N MET A 1 5.00 -4.30 -42.53
CA MET A 1 3.86 -4.78 -43.37
C MET A 1 3.63 -6.27 -43.10
N GLN A 2 2.53 -6.84 -43.58
CA GLN A 2 2.10 -8.22 -43.28
C GLN A 2 2.99 -9.28 -43.96
N THR A 3 3.08 -10.50 -43.38
CA THR A 3 2.33 -11.66 -43.92
C THR A 3 2.23 -12.86 -42.96
N ARG A 4 1.11 -13.58 -43.08
CA ARG A 4 0.78 -14.92 -42.53
C ARG A 4 1.82 -15.96 -42.97
N ALA A 5 2.26 -16.96 -42.19
CA ALA A 5 1.60 -17.97 -41.33
C ALA A 5 1.07 -19.22 -42.08
N SER A 6 1.51 -20.43 -41.66
CA SER A 6 0.82 -21.74 -41.79
C SER A 6 1.61 -22.89 -41.10
N LYS A 7 0.90 -23.91 -40.58
CA LYS A 7 1.46 -25.22 -40.16
C LYS A 7 1.31 -26.25 -41.31
N PRO A 8 1.96 -27.43 -41.21
CA PRO A 8 1.14 -28.66 -41.13
C PRO A 8 1.63 -29.69 -40.08
N GLN A 9 0.98 -30.86 -40.05
CA GLN A 9 1.11 -31.96 -39.08
C GLN A 9 0.84 -33.33 -39.80
N PRO A 10 0.62 -34.46 -39.09
CA PRO A 10 1.53 -35.57 -38.75
C PRO A 10 1.47 -36.80 -39.72
N PRO A 11 2.06 -37.95 -39.34
CA PRO A 11 1.25 -39.17 -39.05
C PRO A 11 1.69 -39.87 -37.73
N GLN A 12 0.82 -40.40 -36.84
CA GLN A 12 -0.24 -41.44 -36.89
C GLN A 12 0.23 -42.91 -36.69
N LEU A 13 -0.36 -43.57 -35.67
CA LEU A 13 -0.86 -44.99 -35.55
C LEU A 13 -1.06 -45.28 -34.02
N ALA A 14 -2.27 -45.42 -33.45
CA ALA A 14 -3.30 -46.48 -33.55
C ALA A 14 -3.11 -47.64 -32.53
N ALA A 15 -4.12 -48.35 -31.96
CA ALA A 15 -5.57 -48.11 -31.75
C ALA A 15 -6.19 -49.25 -30.87
N LYS A 16 -7.50 -49.16 -30.53
CA LYS A 16 -8.37 -50.12 -29.76
C LYS A 16 -8.27 -50.01 -28.21
N GLY A 17 -9.33 -50.27 -27.41
CA GLY A 17 -10.73 -50.65 -27.71
C GLY A 17 -11.63 -50.58 -26.46
N LYS A 18 -12.97 -50.67 -26.59
CA LYS A 18 -13.97 -50.53 -25.50
C LYS A 18 -14.69 -51.85 -25.14
N SER A 19 -15.00 -52.08 -23.86
CA SER A 19 -16.29 -52.63 -23.37
C SER A 19 -16.41 -52.68 -21.82
N GLN A 20 -17.65 -52.71 -21.31
CA GLN A 20 -18.10 -52.94 -19.90
C GLN A 20 -18.65 -54.40 -19.75
N PRO A 21 -19.17 -54.95 -18.60
CA PRO A 21 -19.70 -54.31 -17.36
C PRO A 21 -19.36 -55.01 -15.99
N GLN A 22 -20.20 -54.76 -14.96
CA GLN A 22 -20.16 -55.07 -13.50
C GLN A 22 -20.61 -56.51 -13.08
N PRO A 23 -20.59 -56.93 -11.77
CA PRO A 23 -19.75 -56.57 -10.59
C PRO A 23 -18.98 -57.83 -10.05
N PRO A 24 -19.21 -58.56 -8.90
CA PRO A 24 -20.14 -58.50 -7.73
C PRO A 24 -19.45 -58.52 -6.30
N GLN A 25 -20.16 -59.11 -5.31
CA GLN A 25 -19.90 -59.46 -3.88
C GLN A 25 -18.75 -60.50 -3.62
N SER A 26 -18.31 -60.87 -2.39
CA SER A 26 -18.27 -60.31 -1.00
C SER A 26 -17.46 -61.26 -0.05
N GLU A 27 -17.53 -61.11 1.29
CA GLU A 27 -17.00 -62.02 2.38
C GLU A 27 -15.46 -61.95 2.64
N THR A 28 -14.95 -61.44 3.80
CA THR A 28 -14.74 -61.99 5.18
C THR A 28 -13.53 -62.95 5.32
N GLU A 29 -12.81 -63.09 6.46
CA GLU A 29 -13.17 -62.95 7.89
C GLU A 29 -11.93 -62.76 8.84
N ALA A 30 -12.15 -62.32 10.11
CA ALA A 30 -11.35 -62.54 11.36
C ALA A 30 -9.83 -62.21 11.44
N ALA A 31 -9.19 -61.88 12.58
CA ALA A 31 -9.53 -61.33 13.93
C ALA A 31 -8.17 -60.84 14.58
N SER A 32 -8.00 -60.31 15.80
CA SER A 32 -8.78 -60.29 17.05
C SER A 32 -8.25 -59.29 18.11
N HIS A 33 -9.09 -58.83 19.05
CA HIS A 33 -8.78 -58.29 20.41
C HIS A 33 -7.97 -56.97 20.58
N HIS A 34 -8.18 -56.10 21.59
CA HIS A 34 -9.12 -56.03 22.74
C HIS A 34 -9.60 -54.57 23.00
N GLU A 35 -10.91 -54.39 23.26
CA GLU A 35 -11.59 -53.64 24.36
C GLU A 35 -11.05 -52.26 24.85
N HIS A 36 -11.85 -51.16 24.75
CA HIS A 36 -12.70 -50.51 25.80
C HIS A 36 -11.92 -49.76 26.94
N ASP A 37 -12.35 -48.61 27.49
CA ASP A 37 -13.54 -47.79 27.17
C ASP A 37 -13.41 -46.27 27.49
N LEU A 38 -14.42 -45.54 27.02
CA LEU A 38 -14.69 -44.11 26.93
C LEU A 38 -14.73 -43.20 28.22
N PHE A 39 -14.63 -41.89 27.94
CA PHE A 39 -15.43 -40.74 28.45
C PHE A 39 -15.01 -39.80 29.63
N GLN A 40 -15.12 -38.48 29.32
CA GLN A 40 -15.46 -37.29 30.15
C GLN A 40 -14.39 -36.52 30.99
N GLN A 41 -14.70 -35.23 31.22
CA GLN A 41 -13.98 -34.16 31.99
C GLN A 41 -14.81 -33.78 33.26
N PRO A 42 -14.46 -32.79 34.15
CA PRO A 42 -13.25 -31.97 34.30
C PRO A 42 -12.51 -32.10 35.69
N PRO A 43 -12.79 -31.38 36.83
CA PRO A 43 -12.71 -29.92 37.08
C PRO A 43 -11.91 -29.42 38.34
N LEU A 44 -11.34 -28.20 38.21
CA LEU A 44 -11.23 -27.09 39.20
C LEU A 44 -10.29 -27.10 40.45
N ARG A 45 -9.68 -25.90 40.68
CA ARG A 45 -9.24 -25.24 41.95
C ARG A 45 -7.98 -25.74 42.72
N GLY A 46 -7.27 -24.80 43.40
CA GLY A 46 -6.05 -25.12 44.18
C GLY A 46 -5.55 -24.13 45.28
N ALA A 47 -5.03 -22.94 44.93
CA ALA A 47 -4.59 -21.84 45.84
C ALA A 47 -3.36 -22.01 46.78
N ASN A 48 -2.73 -20.86 47.14
CA ASN A 48 -1.87 -20.58 48.33
C ASN A 48 -0.43 -21.18 48.40
N ALA A 49 0.58 -20.60 49.09
CA ALA A 49 0.76 -19.27 49.73
C ALA A 49 2.22 -19.00 50.22
N PHE A 50 2.71 -17.73 50.13
CA PHE A 50 3.83 -17.09 50.90
C PHE A 50 5.27 -17.70 50.73
N SER A 51 6.41 -17.06 51.05
CA SER A 51 6.72 -15.79 51.78
C SER A 51 8.04 -15.10 51.30
N LEU A 52 8.36 -13.91 51.83
CA LEU A 52 9.52 -13.00 51.54
C LEU A 52 9.95 -12.24 52.83
N PRO A 53 10.94 -11.30 52.85
CA PRO A 53 12.02 -10.97 51.89
C PRO A 53 13.40 -11.39 52.49
N PRO A 54 14.37 -10.58 53.02
CA PRO A 54 14.65 -9.11 53.08
C PRO A 54 15.85 -8.71 52.14
N HIS A 55 16.57 -7.56 52.16
CA HIS A 55 16.51 -6.37 53.06
C HIS A 55 16.80 -4.97 52.41
N ALA A 56 18.06 -4.61 52.12
CA ALA A 56 18.53 -3.23 51.77
C ALA A 56 19.92 -3.28 51.07
N SER A 57 20.47 -2.24 50.41
CA SER A 57 20.21 -0.78 50.50
C SER A 57 20.40 0.04 49.20
N ALA A 58 19.84 1.26 49.21
CA ALA A 58 19.97 2.46 48.34
C ALA A 58 21.14 2.59 47.31
N SER A 59 21.03 3.33 46.20
CA SER A 59 20.38 4.66 46.03
C SER A 59 19.76 4.93 44.64
N ARG A 60 19.07 6.08 44.49
CA ARG A 60 18.35 6.61 43.30
C ARG A 60 18.71 8.11 43.09
N PRO A 61 18.29 8.83 42.02
CA PRO A 61 17.11 8.65 41.12
C PRO A 61 17.52 8.41 39.63
N PHE A 62 16.74 8.62 38.54
CA PHE A 62 15.44 9.30 38.35
C PHE A 62 14.55 8.77 37.17
N ALA A 63 14.05 9.69 36.33
CA ALA A 63 13.08 9.61 35.22
C ALA A 63 13.76 9.25 33.86
N PRO A 64 13.03 8.75 32.82
CA PRO A 64 11.87 9.40 32.19
C PRO A 64 10.60 8.53 32.00
N LEU A 65 9.60 9.06 31.27
CA LEU A 65 8.26 8.49 31.08
C LEU A 65 8.09 7.73 29.75
N VAL A 66 7.16 6.76 29.74
CA VAL A 66 6.48 6.21 28.53
C VAL A 66 5.00 5.86 28.88
N PRO A 67 4.10 5.44 27.96
CA PRO A 67 2.94 6.26 27.59
C PRO A 67 1.56 5.69 28.02
N PRO A 68 0.45 6.44 27.86
CA PRO A 68 -0.89 5.95 28.18
C PRO A 68 -1.50 5.08 27.07
N ARG A 69 -2.26 4.05 27.47
CA ARG A 69 -3.36 3.47 26.66
C ARG A 69 -4.63 3.34 27.51
N GLN A 70 -5.75 3.70 26.88
CA GLN A 70 -7.11 3.15 27.04
C GLN A 70 -7.61 2.79 28.46
N LYS A 71 -8.69 3.46 28.90
CA LYS A 71 -9.68 2.85 29.81
C LYS A 71 -11.11 3.08 29.34
N SER A 72 -11.97 2.13 29.70
CA SER A 72 -13.37 1.99 29.29
C SER A 72 -14.36 2.55 30.33
N VAL A 73 -15.62 2.63 29.90
CA VAL A 73 -16.82 3.06 30.66
C VAL A 73 -17.09 2.17 31.89
N LEU A 74 -17.45 2.75 33.05
CA LEU A 74 -18.63 2.45 33.92
C LEU A 74 -18.51 3.00 35.37
N GLY A 75 -19.65 3.34 35.99
CA GLY A 75 -19.80 3.78 37.40
C GLY A 75 -19.70 5.31 37.60
N ILE A 76 -20.72 6.12 37.96
CA ILE A 76 -21.91 6.06 38.85
C ILE A 76 -21.63 6.55 40.30
N GLN A 77 -22.22 7.72 40.61
CA GLN A 77 -22.57 8.33 41.92
C GLN A 77 -21.50 8.54 43.01
N ALA A 78 -21.24 9.81 43.35
CA ALA A 78 -21.54 10.40 44.67
C ALA A 78 -21.40 11.95 44.67
N GLN A 79 -22.11 12.62 45.58
CA GLN A 79 -21.85 13.92 46.27
C GLN A 79 -20.94 14.98 45.56
N ILE A 80 -21.36 16.22 45.28
CA ILE A 80 -22.02 17.24 46.13
C ILE A 80 -21.34 17.40 47.50
N GLU A 81 -20.36 18.31 47.62
CA GLU A 81 -20.52 19.58 48.37
C GLU A 81 -19.31 20.54 48.19
N GLN A 82 -19.39 21.74 48.80
CA GLN A 82 -18.31 22.72 49.07
C GLN A 82 -17.50 23.33 47.90
N ALA A 83 -17.87 24.56 47.49
CA ALA A 83 -16.93 25.66 47.21
C ALA A 83 -17.65 27.03 47.01
N SER A 84 -18.13 27.65 48.10
CA SER A 84 -18.70 29.01 48.05
C SER A 84 -17.88 29.99 48.90
N THR A 85 -17.39 31.09 48.32
CA THR A 85 -17.35 32.48 48.87
C THR A 85 -16.40 33.41 48.09
N LYS A 86 -16.64 34.74 48.22
CA LYS A 86 -15.86 35.90 47.70
C LYS A 86 -15.99 36.15 46.18
N GLY A 87 -16.36 37.35 45.70
CA GLY A 87 -16.73 38.57 46.43
C GLY A 87 -17.31 39.71 45.56
N PHE A 88 -17.87 40.71 46.27
CA PHE A 88 -18.54 41.98 45.85
C PHE A 88 -17.70 42.94 44.95
N ASN A 89 -18.21 44.04 44.31
CA ASN A 89 -19.54 44.52 43.84
C ASN A 89 -19.37 45.83 42.96
N PRO A 90 -20.22 46.90 42.84
CA PRO A 90 -20.55 47.46 41.50
C PRO A 90 -20.55 49.02 41.34
N LYS A 91 -21.00 49.50 40.15
CA LYS A 91 -21.77 50.74 39.78
C LYS A 91 -21.46 51.10 38.31
N HIS A 92 -22.28 51.77 37.50
CA HIS A 92 -23.53 52.57 37.62
C HIS A 92 -24.72 51.85 36.90
N VAL A 93 -26.03 52.02 37.14
CA VAL A 93 -26.92 53.21 37.35
C VAL A 93 -27.13 54.04 36.06
N SER A 94 -28.32 54.26 35.48
CA SER A 94 -29.71 53.75 35.67
C SER A 94 -30.59 54.20 34.49
N LEU A 95 -31.76 53.55 34.24
CA LEU A 95 -33.10 54.20 34.09
C LEU A 95 -34.23 53.20 33.74
N PHE A 96 -35.49 53.62 33.90
CA PHE A 96 -36.72 52.80 33.84
C PHE A 96 -37.73 53.30 32.80
N ALA A 97 -38.39 52.37 32.08
CA ALA A 97 -39.82 52.34 31.70
C ALA A 97 -40.07 51.13 30.75
N GLY A 98 -41.19 50.41 30.76
CA GLY A 98 -42.32 50.40 31.69
C GLY A 98 -43.54 49.70 31.08
N GLY A 99 -43.88 48.47 31.50
CA GLY A 99 -45.05 47.73 30.99
C GLY A 99 -45.14 46.28 31.49
N ASN A 100 -46.30 45.90 32.01
CA ASN A 100 -46.70 44.57 32.52
C ASN A 100 -48.20 44.41 32.16
N PRO A 101 -48.80 43.21 31.95
CA PRO A 101 -48.88 42.18 32.99
C PRO A 101 -48.83 40.69 32.56
N LEU A 102 -48.36 39.83 33.47
CA LEU A 102 -48.91 38.53 33.93
C LEU A 102 -49.55 37.54 32.92
N VAL A 103 -49.10 36.26 32.96
CA VAL A 103 -49.86 35.06 33.41
C VAL A 103 -49.09 33.74 33.08
N GLN A 104 -49.17 32.73 33.95
CA GLN A 104 -48.65 31.34 33.78
C GLN A 104 -49.78 30.38 33.31
N PRO A 105 -49.54 29.14 32.79
CA PRO A 105 -48.38 28.27 33.06
C PRO A 105 -47.80 27.46 31.86
N GLN A 106 -46.86 26.58 32.18
CA GLN A 106 -46.15 25.65 31.29
C GLN A 106 -47.09 24.67 30.54
N ARG A 107 -47.11 24.69 29.19
CA ARG A 107 -47.56 23.52 28.40
C ARG A 107 -47.13 23.40 26.93
N GLN A 108 -46.04 24.04 26.49
CA GLN A 108 -45.73 24.14 25.04
C GLN A 108 -44.24 24.07 24.66
N LEU A 109 -43.52 23.03 25.10
CA LEU A 109 -42.18 22.69 24.62
C LEU A 109 -42.02 21.17 24.43
N LEU A 110 -42.30 20.67 23.22
CA LEU A 110 -41.68 19.47 22.60
C LEU A 110 -42.31 19.18 21.21
N GLN A 111 -42.14 20.13 20.28
CA GLN A 111 -42.21 19.83 18.85
C GLN A 111 -40.93 20.36 18.20
N ARG A 112 -40.01 19.46 17.87
CA ARG A 112 -39.03 19.74 16.82
C ARG A 112 -39.82 19.71 15.52
N PHE A 113 -39.97 20.85 14.86
CA PHE A 113 -40.67 20.93 13.59
C PHE A 113 -40.04 19.96 12.59
N ASN A 114 -40.88 19.25 11.83
CA ASN A 114 -40.42 18.63 10.58
C ASN A 114 -39.88 19.76 9.68
N PRO A 115 -38.88 19.51 8.81
CA PRO A 115 -38.49 20.49 7.81
C PRO A 115 -39.71 20.87 6.94
N PRO A 116 -39.78 22.10 6.41
CA PRO A 116 -40.81 22.43 5.42
C PRO A 116 -40.69 21.47 4.24
N VAL A 117 -41.83 21.00 3.72
CA VAL A 117 -41.88 19.94 2.71
C VAL A 117 -42.44 20.49 1.40
N SER A 118 -41.80 20.15 0.29
CA SER A 118 -42.33 20.35 -1.07
C SER A 118 -43.11 19.10 -1.48
N PRO A 119 -44.41 19.18 -1.81
CA PRO A 119 -45.15 18.03 -2.31
C PRO A 119 -44.53 17.44 -3.58
N THR A 120 -44.57 16.12 -3.73
CA THR A 120 -44.10 15.40 -4.94
C THR A 120 -45.18 14.40 -5.40
N PRO A 121 -45.26 14.05 -6.70
CA PRO A 121 -46.16 12.98 -7.12
C PRO A 121 -45.77 11.63 -6.50
N ALA A 122 -46.73 10.88 -5.98
CA ALA A 122 -46.48 9.53 -5.47
C ALA A 122 -46.22 8.56 -6.64
N THR A 123 -45.12 7.81 -6.57
CA THR A 123 -44.60 6.98 -7.68
C THR A 123 -44.66 5.49 -7.37
N TYR A 124 -45.82 4.99 -6.96
CA TYR A 124 -46.03 3.58 -6.61
C TYR A 124 -45.67 2.60 -7.75
N ARG A 125 -45.01 1.49 -7.39
CA ARG A 125 -44.51 0.46 -8.31
C ARG A 125 -44.93 -0.92 -7.84
N SER A 126 -45.52 -1.72 -8.74
CA SER A 126 -45.79 -3.14 -8.47
C SER A 126 -44.50 -3.93 -8.21
N ALA A 127 -44.63 -5.07 -7.53
CA ALA A 127 -43.50 -5.96 -7.21
C ALA A 127 -42.65 -6.31 -8.44
N ALA A 128 -43.30 -6.63 -9.58
CA ALA A 128 -42.63 -6.94 -10.84
C ALA A 128 -41.81 -5.76 -11.37
N ALA A 129 -42.31 -4.53 -11.26
CA ALA A 129 -41.56 -3.34 -11.66
C ALA A 129 -40.34 -3.13 -10.75
N ILE A 130 -40.48 -3.31 -9.42
CA ILE A 130 -39.36 -3.22 -8.47
C ILE A 130 -38.30 -4.30 -8.76
N TYR A 131 -38.70 -5.52 -9.12
CA TYR A 131 -37.75 -6.58 -9.45
C TYR A 131 -36.86 -6.29 -10.68
N THR A 132 -37.33 -5.45 -11.62
CA THR A 132 -36.50 -5.00 -12.76
C THR A 132 -35.49 -3.90 -12.42
N LEU A 133 -35.59 -3.26 -11.25
CA LEU A 133 -34.62 -2.26 -10.81
C LEU A 133 -33.27 -2.90 -10.44
N THR A 134 -32.20 -2.12 -10.53
CA THR A 134 -30.94 -2.43 -9.83
C THR A 134 -31.10 -2.21 -8.32
N LEU A 135 -30.24 -2.82 -7.51
CA LEU A 135 -30.28 -2.69 -6.05
C LEU A 135 -30.14 -1.24 -5.59
N SER A 136 -29.29 -0.44 -6.25
CA SER A 136 -29.15 1.00 -6.01
C SER A 136 -30.41 1.77 -6.42
N ALA A 137 -30.99 1.47 -7.59
CA ALA A 137 -32.22 2.13 -8.04
C ALA A 137 -33.43 1.80 -7.13
N PHE A 138 -33.51 0.57 -6.58
CA PHE A 138 -34.52 0.22 -5.58
C PHE A 138 -34.24 0.90 -4.22
N HIS A 139 -32.98 1.00 -3.79
CA HIS A 139 -32.63 1.73 -2.57
C HIS A 139 -33.02 3.22 -2.66
N GLN A 140 -32.70 3.88 -3.78
CA GLN A 140 -33.07 5.27 -4.08
C GLN A 140 -34.58 5.45 -4.15
N TYR A 141 -35.28 4.57 -4.88
CA TYR A 141 -36.74 4.57 -4.94
C TYR A 141 -37.36 4.47 -3.53
N ALA A 142 -36.82 3.63 -2.66
CA ALA A 142 -37.22 3.52 -1.26
C ALA A 142 -36.67 4.63 -0.32
N GLN A 143 -36.08 5.70 -0.87
CA GLN A 143 -35.83 6.99 -0.20
C GLN A 143 -36.79 8.07 -0.72
N GLU A 144 -37.08 8.06 -2.02
CA GLU A 144 -37.99 8.98 -2.72
C GLU A 144 -39.48 8.65 -2.47
N GLN A 145 -39.80 7.38 -2.22
CA GLN A 145 -41.13 6.85 -1.93
C GLN A 145 -41.03 5.88 -0.74
N ALA A 146 -41.01 6.38 0.50
CA ALA A 146 -40.74 5.60 1.70
C ALA A 146 -41.89 4.64 2.09
N ASP A 147 -43.09 4.86 1.56
CA ASP A 147 -44.29 4.01 1.68
C ASP A 147 -44.48 3.03 0.49
N TRP A 148 -43.47 2.84 -0.36
CA TRP A 148 -43.50 1.94 -1.53
C TRP A 148 -44.13 0.57 -1.24
N ALA A 149 -43.87 0.00 -0.06
CA ALA A 149 -44.35 -1.29 0.39
C ALA A 149 -45.87 -1.35 0.62
N THR A 150 -46.53 -0.20 0.71
CA THR A 150 -47.98 -0.02 0.90
C THR A 150 -48.66 0.60 -0.33
N SER A 151 -48.09 0.39 -1.52
CA SER A 151 -48.66 0.82 -2.81
C SER A 151 -50.14 0.44 -2.96
N PRO A 152 -51.03 1.37 -3.36
CA PRO A 152 -52.43 1.07 -3.66
C PRO A 152 -52.60 0.33 -4.99
N ALA A 153 -53.79 -0.23 -5.22
CA ALA A 153 -54.13 -0.89 -6.49
C ALA A 153 -54.03 0.10 -7.69
N PRO A 154 -53.51 -0.32 -8.86
CA PRO A 154 -53.16 -1.69 -9.25
C PRO A 154 -51.74 -2.14 -8.85
N ASN A 155 -50.99 -1.35 -8.08
CA ASN A 155 -49.59 -1.60 -7.73
C ASN A 155 -49.37 -2.35 -6.40
N ASP A 156 -50.41 -2.84 -5.73
CA ASP A 156 -50.29 -3.54 -4.44
C ASP A 156 -49.26 -4.70 -4.51
N ILE A 157 -48.45 -4.78 -3.45
CA ILE A 157 -47.34 -5.70 -3.29
C ILE A 157 -47.79 -6.80 -2.31
N PRO A 158 -48.07 -8.03 -2.76
CA PRO A 158 -48.51 -9.12 -1.90
C PRO A 158 -47.55 -9.36 -0.73
N LEU A 159 -48.08 -9.68 0.45
CA LEU A 159 -47.32 -9.75 1.71
C LEU A 159 -46.08 -10.66 1.65
N VAL A 160 -46.07 -11.68 0.78
CA VAL A 160 -44.90 -12.56 0.57
C VAL A 160 -43.78 -11.81 -0.16
N GLU A 161 -44.06 -11.26 -1.35
CA GLU A 161 -43.10 -10.46 -2.14
C GLU A 161 -42.64 -9.22 -1.35
N ARG A 162 -43.56 -8.57 -0.62
CA ARG A 162 -43.28 -7.43 0.26
C ARG A 162 -42.17 -7.76 1.25
N ARG A 163 -42.25 -8.91 1.94
CA ARG A 163 -41.23 -9.37 2.89
C ARG A 163 -39.89 -9.68 2.23
N VAL A 164 -39.90 -10.20 1.00
CA VAL A 164 -38.67 -10.44 0.23
C VAL A 164 -38.00 -9.11 -0.13
N LEU A 165 -38.76 -8.15 -0.67
CA LEU A 165 -38.27 -6.81 -1.02
C LEU A 165 -37.77 -6.05 0.22
N GLN A 166 -38.51 -6.09 1.34
CA GLN A 166 -38.08 -5.53 2.63
C GLN A 166 -36.73 -6.10 3.05
N HIS A 167 -36.53 -7.41 2.98
CA HIS A 167 -35.28 -8.05 3.41
C HIS A 167 -34.10 -7.78 2.46
N ILE A 168 -34.36 -7.61 1.16
CA ILE A 168 -33.36 -7.17 0.18
C ILE A 168 -32.96 -5.71 0.44
N LEU A 169 -33.92 -4.83 0.76
CA LEU A 169 -33.65 -3.44 1.11
C LEU A 169 -32.91 -3.29 2.45
N GLU A 170 -33.23 -4.12 3.45
CA GLU A 170 -32.46 -4.25 4.70
C GLU A 170 -30.99 -4.64 4.43
N PHE A 171 -30.78 -5.58 3.51
CA PHE A 171 -29.45 -6.03 3.13
C PHE A 171 -28.68 -4.96 2.34
N ALA A 172 -29.33 -4.30 1.37
CA ALA A 172 -28.78 -3.18 0.60
C ALA A 172 -28.30 -2.04 1.51
N ARG A 173 -29.06 -1.74 2.58
CA ARG A 173 -28.76 -0.71 3.58
C ARG A 173 -27.72 -1.13 4.63
N THR A 174 -26.99 -2.24 4.42
CA THR A 174 -25.80 -2.59 5.22
C THR A 174 -24.50 -2.15 4.50
N PRO A 175 -23.41 -1.85 5.23
CA PRO A 175 -22.20 -1.27 4.64
C PRO A 175 -21.67 -2.03 3.42
N ASP A 176 -21.14 -1.28 2.46
CA ASP A 176 -20.50 -1.72 1.21
C ASP A 176 -21.40 -2.49 0.22
N ILE A 177 -22.63 -2.88 0.61
CA ILE A 177 -23.52 -3.68 -0.25
C ILE A 177 -23.93 -2.92 -1.51
N LEU A 178 -24.30 -1.64 -1.43
CA LEU A 178 -24.56 -0.83 -2.63
C LEU A 178 -23.31 -0.60 -3.48
N THR A 179 -22.12 -0.51 -2.87
CA THR A 179 -20.86 -0.32 -3.60
C THR A 179 -20.55 -1.52 -4.49
N GLY A 180 -20.60 -2.73 -3.94
CA GLY A 180 -20.31 -3.97 -4.69
C GLY A 180 -21.48 -4.53 -5.50
N CYS A 181 -22.69 -4.54 -4.93
CA CYS A 181 -23.87 -5.22 -5.49
C CYS A 181 -24.91 -4.25 -6.09
N GLY A 182 -24.65 -2.93 -6.07
CA GLY A 182 -25.63 -1.90 -6.44
C GLY A 182 -26.23 -2.01 -7.83
N ASP A 183 -25.47 -2.54 -8.79
CA ASP A 183 -25.87 -2.64 -10.20
C ASP A 183 -26.59 -3.97 -10.52
N MET A 184 -26.57 -4.94 -9.59
CA MET A 184 -27.30 -6.20 -9.73
C MET A 184 -28.80 -5.95 -9.61
N THR A 185 -29.62 -6.68 -10.38
CA THR A 185 -31.08 -6.54 -10.30
C THR A 185 -31.65 -7.11 -9.01
N VAL A 186 -32.73 -6.50 -8.51
CA VAL A 186 -33.45 -7.01 -7.34
C VAL A 186 -33.99 -8.42 -7.60
N GLN A 187 -34.35 -8.74 -8.85
CA GLN A 187 -34.70 -10.10 -9.28
C GLN A 187 -33.55 -11.11 -9.06
N SER A 188 -32.31 -10.82 -9.49
CA SER A 188 -31.21 -11.80 -9.37
C SER A 188 -30.82 -12.05 -7.91
N ILE A 189 -30.90 -11.01 -7.07
CA ILE A 189 -30.68 -11.11 -5.62
C ILE A 189 -31.79 -11.93 -4.94
N LYS A 190 -33.05 -11.78 -5.39
CA LYS A 190 -34.18 -12.62 -4.94
C LYS A 190 -33.98 -14.07 -5.34
N ASP A 191 -33.68 -14.35 -6.60
CA ASP A 191 -33.66 -15.71 -7.15
C ASP A 191 -32.44 -16.50 -6.66
N LYS A 192 -31.31 -15.84 -6.38
CA LYS A 192 -30.17 -16.47 -5.67
C LYS A 192 -30.43 -16.66 -4.18
N GLY A 193 -31.20 -15.77 -3.57
CA GLY A 193 -31.62 -15.82 -2.17
C GLY A 193 -30.54 -15.39 -1.17
N ILE A 194 -30.80 -14.31 -0.44
CA ILE A 194 -29.91 -13.72 0.58
C ILE A 194 -29.87 -14.49 1.92
N GLY A 195 -29.83 -15.82 1.86
CA GLY A 195 -29.59 -16.69 3.00
C GLY A 195 -28.20 -16.48 3.63
N GLY A 196 -27.98 -17.04 4.83
CA GLY A 196 -26.79 -16.74 5.64
C GLY A 196 -25.44 -16.86 4.91
N ARG A 197 -25.27 -17.90 4.08
CA ARG A 197 -24.05 -18.09 3.29
C ARG A 197 -23.92 -17.06 2.16
N THR A 198 -24.99 -16.82 1.40
CA THR A 198 -25.03 -15.81 0.32
C THR A 198 -24.74 -14.42 0.86
N ARG A 199 -25.39 -14.02 1.97
CA ARG A 199 -25.15 -12.74 2.66
C ARG A 199 -23.71 -12.58 3.11
N GLN A 200 -23.09 -13.63 3.64
CA GLN A 200 -21.68 -13.60 4.06
C GLN A 200 -20.72 -13.40 2.87
N LEU A 201 -20.94 -14.15 1.78
CA LEU A 201 -20.13 -14.06 0.58
C LEU A 201 -20.27 -12.69 -0.10
N LEU A 202 -21.50 -12.21 -0.31
CA LEU A 202 -21.73 -10.87 -0.86
C LEU A 202 -21.13 -9.76 0.03
N ARG A 203 -21.14 -9.90 1.35
CA ARG A 203 -20.40 -8.99 2.26
C ARG A 203 -18.89 -9.05 2.09
N THR A 204 -18.31 -10.17 1.63
CA THR A 204 -16.87 -10.27 1.36
C THR A 204 -16.51 -9.62 0.03
N TYR A 205 -17.23 -9.97 -1.04
CA TYR A 205 -17.12 -9.31 -2.34
C TYR A 205 -17.33 -7.79 -2.23
N SER A 206 -18.39 -7.32 -1.55
CA SER A 206 -18.66 -5.89 -1.41
C SER A 206 -17.56 -5.12 -0.67
N ARG A 207 -16.97 -5.68 0.40
CA ARG A 207 -15.85 -5.04 1.11
C ARG A 207 -14.59 -4.95 0.25
N ALA A 208 -14.36 -5.94 -0.61
CA ALA A 208 -13.25 -5.97 -1.55
C ALA A 208 -13.42 -4.95 -2.70
N VAL A 209 -14.64 -4.79 -3.24
CA VAL A 209 -14.96 -3.72 -4.21
C VAL A 209 -14.92 -2.34 -3.56
N ALA A 210 -15.42 -2.19 -2.33
CA ALA A 210 -15.42 -0.93 -1.59
C ALA A 210 -14.07 -0.55 -0.98
N LYS A 211 -13.05 -1.42 -1.11
CA LYS A 211 -11.70 -1.25 -0.53
C LYS A 211 -11.70 -0.99 0.99
N SER A 212 -12.76 -1.42 1.69
CA SER A 212 -13.05 -1.06 3.08
C SER A 212 -12.30 -1.89 4.13
N VAL A 213 -11.58 -2.93 3.69
CA VAL A 213 -10.73 -3.81 4.52
C VAL A 213 -9.45 -4.19 3.77
N PRO A 214 -8.37 -4.60 4.46
CA PRO A 214 -7.23 -5.25 3.82
C PRO A 214 -7.63 -6.62 3.26
N THR A 215 -7.79 -6.69 1.94
CA THR A 215 -8.05 -7.87 1.11
C THR A 215 -7.67 -7.53 -0.34
N VAL A 216 -7.79 -8.45 -1.30
CA VAL A 216 -7.56 -8.10 -2.72
C VAL A 216 -8.63 -7.10 -3.16
N GLU A 217 -8.23 -5.94 -3.65
CA GLU A 217 -9.16 -4.94 -4.19
C GLU A 217 -9.60 -5.38 -5.60
N ILE A 218 -10.90 -5.50 -5.85
CA ILE A 218 -11.43 -6.06 -7.11
C ILE A 218 -12.50 -5.17 -7.75
N GLU A 219 -12.62 -5.26 -9.07
CA GLU A 219 -13.73 -4.64 -9.80
C GLU A 219 -15.06 -5.38 -9.61
N LYS A 220 -16.16 -4.66 -9.87
CA LYS A 220 -17.51 -5.23 -9.85
C LYS A 220 -17.64 -6.38 -10.86
N LYS A 221 -18.35 -7.44 -10.49
CA LYS A 221 -18.64 -8.56 -11.40
C LYS A 221 -20.04 -8.42 -12.02
N PRO A 222 -20.25 -8.86 -13.28
CA PRO A 222 -21.48 -8.60 -14.02
C PRO A 222 -22.67 -9.44 -13.53
N THR A 223 -22.43 -10.60 -12.90
CA THR A 223 -23.49 -11.42 -12.30
C THR A 223 -23.29 -11.61 -10.80
N ILE A 224 -24.37 -12.00 -10.13
CA ILE A 224 -24.36 -12.40 -8.71
C ILE A 224 -23.59 -13.70 -8.48
N ASP A 225 -23.46 -14.57 -9.49
CA ASP A 225 -22.74 -15.84 -9.38
C ASP A 225 -21.22 -15.60 -9.40
N ASP A 226 -20.72 -14.81 -10.36
CA ASP A 226 -19.32 -14.38 -10.42
C ASP A 226 -18.87 -13.72 -9.09
N ALA A 227 -19.73 -12.88 -8.51
CA ALA A 227 -19.50 -12.20 -7.24
C ALA A 227 -19.45 -13.15 -6.03
N LEU A 228 -20.19 -14.27 -6.07
CA LEU A 228 -20.19 -15.28 -5.02
C LEU A 228 -18.98 -16.23 -5.14
N ASP A 229 -18.59 -16.58 -6.35
CA ASP A 229 -17.43 -17.43 -6.61
C ASP A 229 -16.12 -16.70 -6.27
N ILE A 230 -15.97 -15.43 -6.67
CA ILE A 230 -14.80 -14.62 -6.26
C ILE A 230 -14.77 -14.37 -4.76
N ALA A 231 -15.93 -14.16 -4.11
CA ALA A 231 -16.01 -14.11 -2.64
C ALA A 231 -15.61 -15.43 -1.96
N GLY A 232 -15.91 -16.57 -2.60
CA GLY A 232 -15.49 -17.88 -2.14
C GLY A 232 -13.97 -18.07 -2.17
N VAL A 233 -13.32 -17.52 -3.20
CA VAL A 233 -11.85 -17.45 -3.32
C VAL A 233 -11.26 -16.49 -2.29
N LEU A 234 -11.79 -15.27 -2.16
CA LEU A 234 -11.37 -14.29 -1.16
C LEU A 234 -11.43 -14.86 0.25
N GLU A 235 -12.52 -15.53 0.65
CA GLU A 235 -12.61 -16.17 1.97
C GLU A 235 -11.58 -17.27 2.23
N LYS A 236 -11.10 -17.97 1.19
CA LYS A 236 -10.03 -18.95 1.35
C LYS A 236 -8.69 -18.25 1.63
N LEU A 237 -8.42 -17.20 0.86
CA LEU A 237 -7.18 -16.42 0.90
C LEU A 237 -7.07 -15.52 2.14
N GLU A 238 -8.18 -14.88 2.58
CA GLU A 238 -8.27 -14.10 3.82
C GLU A 238 -7.96 -14.94 5.07
N ARG A 239 -8.15 -16.27 5.00
CA ARG A 239 -7.79 -17.23 6.07
C ARG A 239 -6.34 -17.73 5.97
N SER A 240 -5.68 -17.57 4.83
CA SER A 240 -4.36 -18.14 4.51
C SER A 240 -3.93 -17.68 3.09
N PRO A 241 -2.96 -16.75 2.93
CA PRO A 241 -2.04 -16.25 3.94
C PRO A 241 -2.66 -15.23 4.92
N GLY A 242 -3.70 -14.49 4.52
CA GLY A 242 -4.29 -13.42 5.34
C GLY A 242 -4.66 -12.18 4.51
N GLY A 243 -5.68 -11.45 4.95
CA GLY A 243 -6.19 -10.24 4.28
C GLY A 243 -5.12 -9.17 3.95
N PRO A 244 -4.24 -8.78 4.90
CA PRO A 244 -3.15 -7.83 4.62
C PRO A 244 -2.17 -8.36 3.56
N VAL A 245 -1.72 -9.61 3.69
CA VAL A 245 -0.80 -10.23 2.73
C VAL A 245 -1.38 -10.23 1.33
N ILE A 246 -2.66 -10.62 1.16
CA ILE A 246 -3.28 -10.64 -0.17
C ILE A 246 -3.65 -9.26 -0.71
N LYS A 247 -3.77 -8.23 0.15
CA LYS A 247 -3.80 -6.85 -0.34
C LYS A 247 -2.45 -6.44 -0.94
N THR A 248 -1.34 -6.86 -0.33
CA THR A 248 0.01 -6.51 -0.80
C THR A 248 0.39 -7.25 -2.08
N ILE A 249 0.29 -8.59 -2.11
CA ILE A 249 0.97 -9.39 -3.14
C ILE A 249 0.25 -9.54 -4.49
N PHE A 250 -0.96 -8.98 -4.63
CA PHE A 250 -1.83 -9.17 -5.79
C PHE A 250 -2.03 -7.87 -6.58
N ASN A 251 -1.18 -7.62 -7.56
CA ASN A 251 -1.29 -6.46 -8.45
C ASN A 251 -2.37 -6.69 -9.52
N GLN A 252 -3.55 -6.08 -9.36
CA GLN A 252 -4.66 -6.21 -10.34
C GLN A 252 -4.42 -5.46 -11.66
N GLN A 253 -3.47 -4.50 -11.69
CA GLN A 253 -3.09 -3.82 -12.94
C GLN A 253 -2.18 -4.71 -13.81
N SER A 254 -1.56 -5.75 -13.24
CA SER A 254 -0.74 -6.74 -13.95
C SER A 254 -1.57 -8.01 -14.24
N PRO A 255 -1.95 -8.28 -15.50
CA PRO A 255 -2.81 -9.44 -15.83
C PRO A 255 -2.26 -10.77 -15.30
N ASP A 256 -0.93 -10.96 -15.29
CA ASP A 256 -0.26 -12.18 -14.82
C ASP A 256 -0.03 -12.26 -13.30
N ALA A 257 -0.45 -11.25 -12.52
CA ALA A 257 -0.43 -11.24 -11.06
C ALA A 257 -1.80 -10.93 -10.41
N SER A 258 -2.85 -10.84 -11.22
CA SER A 258 -4.24 -10.63 -10.79
C SER A 258 -4.82 -11.82 -10.01
N LEU A 259 -5.93 -11.61 -9.31
CA LEU A 259 -6.65 -12.69 -8.64
C LEU A 259 -7.30 -13.63 -9.66
N GLU A 260 -7.86 -13.07 -10.73
CA GLU A 260 -8.43 -13.77 -11.87
C GLU A 260 -7.42 -14.72 -12.53
N LYS A 261 -6.13 -14.34 -12.58
CA LYS A 261 -5.05 -15.21 -13.05
C LYS A 261 -4.87 -16.44 -12.15
N LEU A 262 -4.72 -16.25 -10.83
CA LEU A 262 -4.57 -17.38 -9.90
C LEU A 262 -5.80 -18.31 -9.90
N VAL A 263 -7.00 -17.76 -10.14
CA VAL A 263 -8.25 -18.52 -10.30
C VAL A 263 -8.29 -19.30 -11.60
N SER A 264 -7.98 -18.66 -12.74
CA SER A 264 -8.05 -19.29 -14.08
C SER A 264 -7.01 -20.38 -14.30
N GLU A 265 -5.83 -20.28 -13.68
CA GLU A 265 -4.81 -21.34 -13.64
C GLU A 265 -5.17 -22.47 -12.64
N GLY A 266 -6.32 -22.41 -11.96
CA GLY A 266 -6.76 -23.39 -10.96
C GLY A 266 -5.91 -23.43 -9.68
N ALA A 267 -5.04 -22.42 -9.49
CA ALA A 267 -3.91 -22.49 -8.59
C ALA A 267 -4.20 -22.08 -7.13
N VAL A 268 -5.40 -21.58 -6.83
CA VAL A 268 -5.79 -21.06 -5.49
C VAL A 268 -5.52 -22.03 -4.35
N ASP A 269 -6.00 -23.28 -4.42
CA ASP A 269 -5.82 -24.24 -3.31
C ASP A 269 -4.39 -24.77 -3.23
N LEU A 270 -3.65 -24.79 -4.36
CA LEU A 270 -2.23 -25.14 -4.43
C LEU A 270 -1.35 -24.05 -3.82
N PHE A 271 -1.70 -22.77 -4.01
CA PHE A 271 -1.08 -21.63 -3.33
C PHE A 271 -1.32 -21.69 -1.81
N ILE A 272 -2.53 -22.01 -1.38
CA ILE A 272 -2.87 -22.17 0.04
C ILE A 272 -2.09 -23.36 0.65
N GLN A 273 -1.93 -24.46 -0.08
CA GLN A 273 -1.09 -25.59 0.33
C GLN A 273 0.39 -25.19 0.45
N TYR A 274 0.92 -24.45 -0.52
CA TYR A 274 2.28 -23.91 -0.51
C TYR A 274 2.53 -23.02 0.71
N VAL A 275 1.68 -22.01 0.92
CA VAL A 275 1.73 -21.05 2.04
C VAL A 275 1.78 -21.77 3.39
N ARG A 276 0.88 -22.75 3.60
CA ARG A 276 0.76 -23.45 4.89
C ARG A 276 1.92 -24.40 5.17
N SER A 277 2.51 -24.99 4.14
CA SER A 277 3.54 -26.03 4.28
C SER A 277 4.95 -25.43 4.27
N CYS A 278 5.26 -24.65 3.24
CA CYS A 278 6.59 -24.06 3.03
C CYS A 278 6.82 -22.82 3.90
N ARG A 279 5.74 -22.13 4.31
CA ARG A 279 5.76 -20.86 5.07
C ARG A 279 6.71 -19.83 4.44
N PRO A 280 6.51 -19.49 3.14
CA PRO A 280 7.25 -18.41 2.49
C PRO A 280 6.98 -17.08 3.21
N VAL A 281 7.91 -16.14 3.06
CA VAL A 281 7.60 -14.72 3.22
C VAL A 281 6.98 -14.23 1.92
N LEU A 282 5.88 -13.49 2.06
CA LEU A 282 5.06 -12.98 0.97
C LEU A 282 4.78 -11.51 1.27
N HIS A 283 5.42 -10.61 0.54
CA HIS A 283 5.35 -9.15 0.77
C HIS A 283 5.72 -8.29 -0.43
N ALA A 284 6.28 -8.84 -1.51
CA ALA A 284 6.59 -8.02 -2.69
C ALA A 284 5.31 -7.48 -3.33
N ASN A 285 5.20 -6.15 -3.41
CA ASN A 285 3.93 -5.47 -3.67
C ASN A 285 3.55 -5.34 -5.17
N GLU A 286 4.50 -5.62 -6.06
CA GLU A 286 4.36 -5.43 -7.51
C GLU A 286 3.61 -6.59 -8.21
N GLY A 287 3.31 -7.67 -7.48
CA GLY A 287 2.70 -8.90 -8.00
C GLY A 287 3.71 -10.00 -8.38
N SER A 288 5.00 -9.75 -8.17
CA SER A 288 6.10 -10.68 -8.41
C SER A 288 5.96 -12.02 -7.67
N GLU A 289 5.36 -12.03 -6.46
CA GLU A 289 5.03 -13.23 -5.68
C GLU A 289 4.09 -14.19 -6.45
N ILE A 290 2.98 -13.66 -6.98
CA ILE A 290 1.96 -14.46 -7.69
C ILE A 290 2.46 -14.91 -9.05
N ARG A 291 3.10 -14.01 -9.81
CA ARG A 291 3.73 -14.30 -11.11
C ARG A 291 4.76 -15.43 -10.98
N SER A 292 5.61 -15.37 -9.96
CA SER A 292 6.67 -16.36 -9.73
C SER A 292 6.15 -17.67 -9.15
N PHE A 293 5.12 -17.64 -8.30
CA PHE A 293 4.43 -18.86 -7.85
C PHE A 293 3.80 -19.63 -9.02
N LEU A 294 3.13 -18.95 -9.95
CA LEU A 294 2.53 -19.59 -11.13
C LEU A 294 3.59 -20.19 -12.06
N ALA A 295 4.70 -19.48 -12.31
CA ALA A 295 5.83 -20.01 -13.08
C ALA A 295 6.46 -21.25 -12.40
N PHE A 296 6.65 -21.21 -11.08
CA PHE A 296 7.11 -22.34 -10.28
C PHE A 296 6.14 -23.53 -10.30
N LEU A 297 4.83 -23.29 -10.23
CA LEU A 297 3.81 -24.34 -10.26
C LEU A 297 3.76 -25.04 -11.62
N SER A 298 3.89 -24.28 -12.71
CA SER A 298 4.01 -24.81 -14.08
C SER A 298 5.27 -25.68 -14.23
N GLN A 299 6.43 -25.16 -13.81
CA GLN A 299 7.72 -25.87 -13.83
C GLN A 299 7.72 -27.17 -13.00
N THR A 300 7.04 -27.18 -11.85
CA THR A 300 6.92 -28.37 -10.97
C THR A 300 5.78 -29.33 -11.37
N GLY A 301 5.14 -29.14 -12.53
CA GLY A 301 4.07 -30.01 -13.00
C GLY A 301 2.82 -30.02 -12.10
N GLY A 302 2.56 -28.89 -11.42
CA GLY A 302 1.46 -28.74 -10.47
C GLY A 302 1.78 -29.16 -9.03
N ASN A 303 3.04 -29.42 -8.68
CA ASN A 303 3.44 -29.83 -7.32
C ASN A 303 4.07 -28.69 -6.49
N PRO A 304 3.28 -27.91 -5.73
CA PRO A 304 3.81 -26.80 -4.93
C PRO A 304 4.81 -27.23 -3.84
N LEU A 305 4.88 -28.51 -3.49
CA LEU A 305 5.73 -29.02 -2.40
C LEU A 305 6.99 -29.75 -2.89
N MET A 306 7.29 -29.72 -4.19
CA MET A 306 8.34 -30.52 -4.86
C MET A 306 9.74 -30.45 -4.23
N TYR A 307 10.09 -29.34 -3.56
CA TYR A 307 11.39 -29.13 -2.91
C TYR A 307 11.31 -29.05 -1.38
N HIS A 308 10.12 -29.03 -0.78
CA HIS A 308 9.92 -28.76 0.65
C HIS A 308 10.64 -29.77 1.56
N SER A 309 10.68 -31.05 1.19
CA SER A 309 11.43 -32.09 1.91
C SER A 309 12.90 -32.20 1.51
N LYS A 310 13.30 -31.59 0.38
CA LYS A 310 14.63 -31.69 -0.22
C LYS A 310 15.56 -30.58 0.27
N LEU A 311 15.11 -29.33 0.18
CA LEU A 311 15.89 -28.13 0.47
C LEU A 311 15.59 -27.61 1.87
N ARG A 312 16.42 -27.98 2.86
CA ARG A 312 16.19 -27.60 4.28
C ARG A 312 16.62 -26.18 4.63
N ASN A 313 17.30 -25.49 3.72
CA ASN A 313 17.89 -24.18 3.94
C ASN A 313 17.36 -23.06 3.03
N VAL A 314 16.31 -23.37 2.25
CA VAL A 314 15.54 -22.43 1.44
C VAL A 314 14.07 -22.62 1.82
N ARG A 315 13.28 -21.54 1.92
CA ARG A 315 11.84 -21.56 2.17
C ARG A 315 11.05 -20.97 1.00
N ASN A 316 11.61 -19.96 0.34
CA ASN A 316 10.92 -19.13 -0.63
C ASN A 316 11.02 -19.71 -2.07
N PHE A 317 10.82 -21.03 -2.24
CA PHE A 317 11.10 -21.77 -3.48
C PHE A 317 10.62 -21.10 -4.78
N HIS A 318 9.43 -20.50 -4.76
CA HIS A 318 8.88 -19.76 -5.91
C HIS A 318 9.75 -18.60 -6.45
N ARG A 319 10.62 -17.99 -5.62
CA ARG A 319 11.55 -16.92 -6.02
C ARG A 319 12.72 -17.45 -6.86
N PHE A 320 12.89 -18.76 -6.98
CA PHE A 320 14.03 -19.34 -7.69
C PHE A 320 13.58 -20.18 -8.88
N GLU A 321 14.41 -20.22 -9.92
CA GLU A 321 14.15 -21.07 -11.07
C GLU A 321 14.30 -22.55 -10.75
N GLN A 322 13.59 -23.40 -11.48
CA GLN A 322 13.67 -24.86 -11.36
C GLN A 322 15.12 -25.37 -11.42
N ASN A 323 15.93 -24.89 -12.37
CA ASN A 323 17.32 -25.31 -12.54
C ASN A 323 18.17 -25.04 -11.28
N ALA A 324 17.96 -23.89 -10.63
CA ALA A 324 18.63 -23.54 -9.38
C ALA A 324 18.20 -24.47 -8.24
N LEU A 325 16.89 -24.69 -8.08
CA LEU A 325 16.33 -25.55 -7.03
C LEU A 325 16.76 -27.03 -7.19
N GLU A 326 16.80 -27.54 -8.42
CA GLU A 326 17.25 -28.90 -8.72
C GLU A 326 18.74 -29.06 -8.43
N ARG A 327 19.59 -28.11 -8.86
CA ARG A 327 21.03 -28.18 -8.59
C ARG A 327 21.36 -27.97 -7.11
N LEU A 328 20.67 -27.09 -6.39
CA LEU A 328 20.80 -26.98 -4.93
C LEU A 328 20.40 -28.28 -4.22
N SER A 329 19.43 -29.03 -4.77
CA SER A 329 19.05 -30.34 -4.22
C SER A 329 20.14 -31.38 -4.45
N GLN A 330 20.77 -31.39 -5.63
CA GLN A 330 21.88 -32.29 -5.96
C GLN A 330 23.13 -31.98 -5.14
N ASN A 331 23.49 -30.70 -5.01
CA ASN A 331 24.67 -30.25 -4.27
C ASN A 331 24.60 -30.55 -2.75
N GLN A 332 23.40 -30.75 -2.17
CA GLN A 332 23.25 -31.13 -0.75
C GLN A 332 23.56 -32.62 -0.48
N ASP A 333 23.50 -33.47 -1.51
CA ASP A 333 23.87 -34.89 -1.41
C ASP A 333 25.35 -35.13 -1.76
N ASP A 334 25.97 -34.29 -2.60
CA ASP A 334 27.40 -34.35 -2.92
C ASP A 334 28.27 -33.93 -1.72
N THR A 335 28.73 -34.91 -0.94
CA THR A 335 29.73 -34.73 0.14
C THR A 335 31.14 -35.16 -0.27
N SER A 336 31.43 -35.27 -1.57
CA SER A 336 32.73 -35.72 -2.10
C SER A 336 33.89 -34.78 -1.78
N LYS A 337 33.60 -33.47 -1.62
CA LYS A 337 34.59 -32.37 -1.55
C LYS A 337 35.47 -32.25 -2.81
N ALA A 338 35.01 -32.78 -3.95
CA ALA A 338 35.77 -32.72 -5.21
C ALA A 338 35.96 -31.29 -5.74
N LYS A 339 35.09 -30.34 -5.36
CA LYS A 339 35.07 -28.95 -5.81
C LYS A 339 35.24 -27.95 -4.66
N PRO A 340 35.67 -26.70 -4.94
CA PRO A 340 35.53 -25.57 -4.03
C PRO A 340 34.09 -25.44 -3.49
N LEU A 341 33.96 -25.12 -2.20
CA LEU A 341 32.65 -24.87 -1.58
C LEU A 341 32.31 -23.39 -1.72
N ALA A 342 31.21 -23.12 -2.41
CA ALA A 342 30.64 -21.78 -2.54
C ALA A 342 29.33 -21.69 -1.73
N LEU A 343 29.17 -20.65 -0.92
CA LEU A 343 27.96 -20.39 -0.13
C LEU A 343 27.27 -19.10 -0.59
N ILE A 344 25.99 -19.18 -0.91
CA ILE A 344 25.14 -18.00 -1.12
C ILE A 344 24.31 -17.79 0.15
N LEU A 345 24.48 -16.64 0.78
CA LEU A 345 23.78 -16.19 1.98
C LEU A 345 22.80 -15.10 1.54
N HIS A 346 21.53 -15.46 1.40
CA HIS A 346 20.54 -14.67 0.68
C HIS A 346 19.51 -14.05 1.64
N SER A 347 19.13 -12.79 1.39
CA SER A 347 18.12 -12.09 2.16
C SER A 347 16.84 -12.92 2.27
N ALA A 348 16.28 -12.89 3.48
CA ALA A 348 15.01 -13.49 3.83
C ALA A 348 13.81 -12.59 3.42
N LEU A 349 14.10 -11.35 3.03
CA LEU A 349 13.19 -10.27 2.65
C LEU A 349 13.48 -9.86 1.21
N ASP A 350 12.46 -9.33 0.52
CA ASP A 350 12.51 -8.77 -0.84
C ASP A 350 11.18 -8.04 -1.09
N HIS A 351 11.12 -6.73 -0.82
CA HIS A 351 9.84 -5.99 -0.72
C HIS A 351 9.34 -5.40 -2.06
N ASN A 352 10.23 -5.27 -3.05
CA ASN A 352 9.92 -5.01 -4.46
C ASN A 352 9.83 -6.33 -5.25
N GLY A 353 10.72 -7.29 -4.97
CA GLY A 353 10.77 -8.60 -5.61
C GLY A 353 11.97 -8.76 -6.55
N ALA A 354 13.03 -7.97 -6.40
CA ALA A 354 14.19 -7.95 -7.28
C ALA A 354 14.99 -9.26 -7.31
N PHE A 355 14.73 -10.20 -6.38
CA PHE A 355 15.32 -11.54 -6.37
C PHE A 355 14.36 -12.61 -6.91
N HIS A 356 13.26 -12.22 -7.57
CA HIS A 356 12.29 -13.14 -8.15
C HIS A 356 12.74 -13.67 -9.51
N ARG A 357 13.37 -14.86 -9.45
CA ARG A 357 13.73 -15.74 -10.56
C ARG A 357 14.90 -15.26 -11.41
N ASP A 358 15.83 -14.55 -10.78
CA ASP A 358 17.09 -14.07 -11.38
C ASP A 358 17.90 -15.20 -12.07
N PRO A 359 18.10 -15.12 -13.41
CA PRO A 359 18.95 -16.05 -14.14
C PRO A 359 20.44 -16.00 -13.74
N SER A 360 20.96 -14.86 -13.25
CA SER A 360 22.35 -14.73 -12.82
C SER A 360 22.63 -15.54 -11.55
N LEU A 361 21.70 -15.52 -10.60
CA LEU A 361 21.69 -16.41 -9.44
C LEU A 361 21.55 -17.88 -9.85
N THR A 362 20.69 -18.20 -10.84
CA THR A 362 20.65 -19.54 -11.44
C THR A 362 22.02 -19.95 -11.99
N ASN A 363 22.73 -19.06 -12.70
CA ASN A 363 24.06 -19.34 -13.24
C ASN A 363 25.10 -19.58 -12.13
N ALA A 364 25.15 -18.74 -11.09
CA ALA A 364 26.04 -18.90 -9.93
C ALA A 364 25.77 -20.20 -9.12
N ILE A 365 24.52 -20.68 -9.12
CA ILE A 365 24.13 -21.96 -8.50
C ILE A 365 24.45 -23.16 -9.40
N THR A 366 24.33 -23.01 -10.72
CA THR A 366 24.44 -24.11 -11.69
C THR A 366 25.83 -24.29 -12.30
N ASP A 367 26.74 -23.34 -12.12
CA ASP A 367 28.14 -23.41 -12.56
C ASP A 367 28.83 -24.75 -12.24
N SER A 368 29.76 -25.14 -13.10
CA SER A 368 30.44 -26.43 -13.04
C SER A 368 31.68 -26.44 -12.15
N HIS A 369 32.30 -25.29 -11.87
CA HIS A 369 33.52 -25.18 -11.07
C HIS A 369 33.25 -25.41 -9.59
N ASN A 370 32.12 -24.90 -9.08
CA ASN A 370 31.78 -24.90 -7.65
C ASN A 370 30.85 -26.04 -7.22
N LEU A 371 30.87 -26.32 -5.92
CA LEU A 371 29.79 -26.95 -5.17
C LEU A 371 29.02 -25.85 -4.42
N THR A 372 28.02 -25.26 -5.09
CA THR A 372 27.26 -24.12 -4.55
C THR A 372 26.12 -24.57 -3.63
N LEU A 373 26.07 -24.03 -2.41
CA LEU A 373 24.97 -24.22 -1.45
C LEU A 373 24.38 -22.88 -1.04
N MET A 374 23.11 -22.88 -0.63
CA MET A 374 22.35 -21.68 -0.28
C MET A 374 21.82 -21.72 1.16
N LEU A 375 21.91 -20.59 1.85
CA LEU A 375 21.22 -20.29 3.10
C LEU A 375 20.30 -19.09 2.87
N GLU A 376 18.99 -19.33 2.91
CA GLU A 376 17.93 -18.34 2.69
C GLU A 376 16.91 -18.41 3.84
N GLY A 377 16.12 -17.34 4.00
CA GLY A 377 14.89 -17.38 4.78
C GLY A 377 15.06 -17.54 6.28
N LYS A 378 16.22 -17.14 6.83
CA LYS A 378 16.47 -17.11 8.27
C LYS A 378 15.90 -15.83 8.86
N THR A 379 15.49 -15.86 10.13
CA THR A 379 14.91 -14.69 10.82
C THR A 379 15.87 -14.00 11.79
N SER A 380 17.15 -14.42 11.82
CA SER A 380 18.25 -13.69 12.48
C SER A 380 19.62 -14.20 12.04
N LEU A 381 20.66 -13.35 12.16
CA LEU A 381 22.07 -13.73 11.91
C LEU A 381 22.49 -14.92 12.80
N ALA A 382 21.93 -14.99 14.02
CA ALA A 382 22.15 -16.07 14.96
C ALA A 382 21.65 -17.45 14.48
N GLN A 383 20.78 -17.51 13.46
CA GLN A 383 20.40 -18.76 12.79
C GLN A 383 21.33 -19.11 11.62
N VAL A 384 21.98 -18.12 10.99
CA VAL A 384 22.93 -18.32 9.88
C VAL A 384 24.31 -18.74 10.42
N GLN A 385 24.84 -17.99 11.39
CA GLN A 385 26.19 -18.15 11.95
C GLN A 385 26.56 -19.61 12.36
N PRO A 386 25.73 -20.37 13.09
CA PRO A 386 26.10 -21.74 13.51
C PRO A 386 26.12 -22.76 12.37
N LEU A 387 25.63 -22.42 11.17
CA LEU A 387 25.60 -23.32 10.00
C LEU A 387 26.93 -23.30 9.22
N LEU A 388 27.69 -22.19 9.27
CA LEU A 388 28.90 -21.99 8.48
C LEU A 388 29.95 -23.10 8.70
N ARG A 389 30.28 -23.39 9.97
CA ARG A 389 31.29 -24.40 10.34
C ARG A 389 30.88 -25.85 10.04
N PRO A 390 29.63 -26.29 10.29
CA PRO A 390 29.12 -27.56 9.79
C PRO A 390 29.18 -27.71 8.26
N LEU A 391 28.80 -26.67 7.51
CA LEU A 391 28.85 -26.69 6.04
C LEU A 391 30.30 -26.80 5.53
N ALA A 392 31.20 -25.95 6.02
CA ALA A 392 32.63 -26.01 5.74
C ALA A 392 33.21 -27.42 5.98
N ARG A 393 32.85 -28.04 7.12
CA ARG A 393 33.30 -29.40 7.46
C ARG A 393 32.69 -30.52 6.62
N ARG A 394 31.45 -30.39 6.16
CA ARG A 394 30.77 -31.45 5.39
C ARG A 394 31.12 -31.39 3.90
N TYR A 395 31.11 -30.20 3.31
CA TYR A 395 31.19 -30.00 1.86
C TYR A 395 32.51 -29.36 1.39
N GLY A 396 33.22 -28.68 2.30
CA GLY A 396 34.42 -27.91 1.99
C GLY A 396 35.69 -28.73 1.82
N GLN A 397 36.43 -28.47 0.74
CA GLN A 397 37.85 -28.77 0.63
C GLN A 397 38.60 -28.23 1.86
N ASN A 398 39.56 -28.98 2.39
CA ASN A 398 40.29 -28.66 3.63
C ASN A 398 39.40 -28.39 4.87
N ASN A 399 38.10 -28.70 4.82
CA ASN A 399 37.06 -28.29 5.76
C ASN A 399 36.81 -26.77 5.82
N ARG A 400 36.99 -26.08 4.69
CA ARG A 400 36.88 -24.62 4.51
C ARG A 400 35.78 -24.24 3.53
N ILE A 401 35.29 -23.00 3.65
CA ILE A 401 34.50 -22.35 2.61
C ILE A 401 35.48 -21.66 1.66
N SER A 402 35.37 -21.90 0.35
CA SER A 402 36.19 -21.22 -0.64
C SER A 402 35.58 -19.86 -0.97
N GLN A 403 34.29 -19.82 -1.27
CA GLN A 403 33.61 -18.60 -1.73
C GLN A 403 32.34 -18.31 -0.94
N VAL A 404 32.06 -17.03 -0.71
CA VAL A 404 30.80 -16.56 -0.12
C VAL A 404 30.25 -15.42 -0.96
N MET A 405 28.96 -15.49 -1.30
CA MET A 405 28.18 -14.33 -1.71
C MET A 405 27.17 -14.02 -0.61
N ILE A 406 27.06 -12.76 -0.22
CA ILE A 406 25.98 -12.24 0.62
C ILE A 406 25.13 -11.37 -0.29
N ALA A 407 23.84 -11.68 -0.44
CA ALA A 407 22.96 -11.03 -1.41
C ALA A 407 21.66 -10.55 -0.75
N GLY A 408 21.28 -9.30 -1.02
CA GLY A 408 20.10 -8.64 -0.44
C GLY A 408 20.05 -7.17 -0.85
N HIS A 409 19.03 -6.42 -0.40
CA HIS A 409 19.05 -4.96 -0.54
C HIS A 409 20.08 -4.35 0.40
N GLY A 410 20.60 -3.15 0.11
CA GLY A 410 21.68 -2.59 0.92
C GLY A 410 22.23 -1.24 0.45
N GLY A 411 23.28 -0.81 1.13
CA GLY A 411 23.99 0.44 0.91
C GLY A 411 25.43 0.39 1.43
N PRO A 412 26.09 1.55 1.63
CA PRO A 412 27.47 1.63 2.08
C PRO A 412 27.82 0.79 3.31
N ARG A 413 26.92 0.76 4.29
CA ARG A 413 27.19 0.29 5.67
C ARG A 413 26.17 -0.70 6.23
N ALA A 414 25.21 -1.13 5.42
CA ALA A 414 24.22 -2.15 5.74
C ALA A 414 23.88 -3.02 4.50
N ILE A 415 23.70 -4.33 4.70
CA ILE A 415 23.17 -5.26 3.69
C ILE A 415 22.18 -6.23 4.36
N GLU A 416 21.00 -6.38 3.75
CA GLU A 416 19.97 -7.29 4.20
C GLU A 416 20.45 -8.75 4.21
N LEU A 417 20.03 -9.50 5.22
CA LEU A 417 20.31 -10.95 5.24
C LEU A 417 19.25 -11.78 5.97
N ALA A 418 18.65 -11.27 7.06
CA ALA A 418 17.80 -12.11 7.90
C ALA A 418 16.61 -11.34 8.47
N GLY A 419 15.42 -11.93 8.35
CA GLY A 419 14.20 -11.24 8.73
C GLY A 419 12.90 -12.02 8.53
N SER A 420 11.81 -11.35 8.90
CA SER A 420 10.44 -11.88 8.86
C SER A 420 9.41 -10.76 8.76
N VAL A 421 8.29 -11.07 8.10
CA VAL A 421 7.11 -10.19 8.00
C VAL A 421 5.98 -10.73 8.89
N ASP A 422 5.29 -9.86 9.62
CA ASP A 422 4.04 -10.20 10.30
C ASP A 422 2.85 -10.16 9.32
N PRO A 423 2.21 -11.31 8.99
CA PRO A 423 1.10 -11.35 8.04
C PRO A 423 -0.18 -10.65 8.53
N ALA A 424 -0.26 -10.24 9.81
CA ALA A 424 -1.38 -9.48 10.34
C ALA A 424 -1.23 -7.95 10.20
N THR A 425 -0.01 -7.45 9.98
CA THR A 425 0.28 -6.00 9.91
C THR A 425 1.13 -5.59 8.69
N MET A 426 1.73 -6.55 8.00
CA MET A 426 2.81 -6.35 7.01
C MET A 426 4.05 -5.64 7.57
N ALA A 427 4.22 -5.61 8.90
CA ALA A 427 5.41 -5.06 9.53
C ALA A 427 6.60 -6.01 9.33
N GLU A 428 7.70 -5.47 8.80
CA GLU A 428 8.94 -6.21 8.60
C GLU A 428 9.80 -6.18 9.88
N THR A 429 10.72 -7.13 10.01
CA THR A 429 11.66 -7.23 11.12
C THR A 429 12.98 -7.72 10.58
N HIS A 430 14.01 -6.89 10.78
CA HIS A 430 15.35 -7.01 10.23
C HIS A 430 16.36 -7.40 11.32
N ASP A 431 17.32 -8.25 10.96
CA ASP A 431 18.55 -8.50 11.71
C ASP A 431 19.68 -8.61 10.70
N ASP A 432 20.03 -7.46 10.13
CA ASP A 432 20.89 -7.32 8.96
C ASP A 432 22.35 -7.06 9.34
N LEU A 433 23.24 -7.14 8.34
CA LEU A 433 24.66 -6.84 8.50
C LEU A 433 24.90 -5.33 8.43
N ASP A 434 24.45 -4.65 9.48
CA ASP A 434 24.50 -3.21 9.71
C ASP A 434 25.72 -2.82 10.57
N LEU A 435 26.38 -1.70 10.24
CA LEU A 435 27.52 -1.12 10.98
C LEU A 435 27.21 0.23 11.65
N ASP A 436 26.04 0.83 11.43
CA ASP A 436 25.66 2.16 11.92
C ASP A 436 25.03 2.13 13.31
N SER A 437 24.30 1.07 13.66
CA SER A 437 23.89 0.80 15.04
C SER A 437 25.01 0.11 15.82
N PRO A 438 25.51 0.65 16.97
CA PRO A 438 26.52 -0.03 17.79
C PRO A 438 26.12 -1.44 18.25
N VAL A 439 24.81 -1.72 18.33
CA VAL A 439 24.28 -3.05 18.69
C VAL A 439 24.27 -4.01 17.51
N GLN A 440 24.05 -3.53 16.28
CA GLN A 440 24.13 -4.35 15.07
C GLN A 440 25.57 -4.51 14.59
N ALA A 441 26.41 -3.47 14.63
CA ALA A 441 27.84 -3.55 14.33
C ALA A 441 28.51 -4.66 15.16
N ALA A 442 28.22 -4.72 16.47
CA ALA A 442 28.69 -5.78 17.34
C ALA A 442 28.08 -7.18 17.07
N ARG A 443 27.04 -7.32 16.23
CA ARG A 443 26.56 -8.62 15.67
C ARG A 443 27.26 -8.91 14.35
N SER A 444 27.30 -7.94 13.43
CA SER A 444 27.99 -7.98 12.15
C SER A 444 29.45 -8.40 12.31
N ASP A 445 30.19 -7.80 13.25
CA ASP A 445 31.56 -8.20 13.60
C ASP A 445 31.66 -9.66 14.05
N ARG A 446 30.75 -10.13 14.90
CA ARG A 446 30.75 -11.53 15.36
C ARG A 446 30.42 -12.50 14.23
N PHE A 447 29.56 -12.08 13.30
CA PHE A 447 29.24 -12.82 12.08
C PHE A 447 30.45 -12.88 11.13
N PHE A 448 31.01 -11.73 10.76
CA PHE A 448 32.19 -11.62 9.89
C PHE A 448 33.41 -12.35 10.46
N GLN A 449 33.67 -12.26 11.77
CA GLN A 449 34.73 -13.03 12.42
C GLN A 449 34.50 -14.53 12.33
N GLU A 450 33.26 -15.03 12.44
CA GLU A 450 32.97 -16.46 12.27
C GLU A 450 32.99 -16.89 10.79
N LEU A 451 32.61 -16.01 9.86
CA LEU A 451 32.76 -16.23 8.44
C LEU A 451 34.25 -16.41 8.08
N LEU A 452 35.08 -15.42 8.41
CA LEU A 452 36.54 -15.45 8.20
C LEU A 452 37.22 -16.63 8.91
N ARG A 453 36.75 -17.06 10.08
CA ARG A 453 37.26 -18.28 10.75
C ARG A 453 37.04 -19.56 9.95
N ASN A 454 36.02 -19.61 9.09
CA ASN A 454 35.66 -20.79 8.29
C ASN A 454 36.04 -20.67 6.79
N MET A 455 36.38 -19.48 6.29
CA MET A 455 36.99 -19.27 4.97
C MET A 455 38.33 -20.01 4.80
N ASP A 456 38.70 -20.31 3.56
CA ASP A 456 40.04 -20.74 3.17
C ASP A 456 41.00 -19.53 3.02
N SER A 457 42.25 -19.76 2.62
CA SER A 457 43.24 -18.70 2.35
C SER A 457 44.02 -18.89 1.03
N GLY A 458 43.42 -19.57 0.05
CA GLY A 458 43.96 -19.73 -1.30
C GLY A 458 43.50 -18.63 -2.28
N PRO A 459 43.94 -18.66 -3.55
CA PRO A 459 43.52 -17.70 -4.59
C PRO A 459 42.04 -17.82 -5.01
N GLN A 460 41.34 -18.83 -4.48
CA GLN A 460 39.90 -19.03 -4.61
C GLN A 460 39.13 -18.55 -3.35
N SER A 461 39.80 -17.87 -2.40
CA SER A 461 39.19 -17.36 -1.18
C SER A 461 38.61 -15.96 -1.41
N ARG A 462 37.28 -15.89 -1.57
CA ARG A 462 36.58 -14.65 -1.92
C ARG A 462 35.28 -14.47 -1.13
N ILE A 463 34.97 -13.22 -0.77
CA ILE A 463 33.66 -12.81 -0.24
C ILE A 463 33.11 -11.68 -1.12
N VAL A 464 31.87 -11.83 -1.61
CA VAL A 464 31.16 -10.83 -2.42
C VAL A 464 29.96 -10.31 -1.64
N LEU A 465 29.83 -8.99 -1.54
CA LEU A 465 28.70 -8.27 -0.97
C LEU A 465 27.81 -7.77 -2.11
N ASN A 466 26.91 -8.63 -2.57
CA ASN A 466 25.99 -8.37 -3.67
C ASN A 466 24.81 -7.50 -3.20
N ALA A 467 25.09 -6.21 -2.99
CA ALA A 467 24.11 -5.13 -2.81
C ALA A 467 24.71 -3.77 -3.18
N CYS A 468 23.83 -2.81 -3.49
CA CYS A 468 24.17 -1.45 -3.88
C CYS A 468 25.17 -0.76 -2.94
N LEU A 469 26.11 0.00 -3.49
CA LEU A 469 27.05 0.89 -2.80
C LEU A 469 27.92 0.24 -1.69
N THR A 470 27.93 -1.08 -1.54
CA THR A 470 28.62 -1.82 -0.45
C THR A 470 30.14 -1.64 -0.40
N ALA A 471 30.77 -1.12 -1.46
CA ALA A 471 32.17 -0.69 -1.49
C ALA A 471 32.35 0.84 -1.56
N ALA A 472 31.28 1.62 -1.67
CA ALA A 472 31.31 3.07 -1.81
C ALA A 472 31.28 3.76 -0.44
N ASN A 473 32.40 4.35 -0.03
CA ASN A 473 32.47 4.98 1.29
C ASN A 473 31.58 6.24 1.34
N GLN A 474 31.06 6.58 2.52
CA GLN A 474 30.26 7.79 2.74
C GLN A 474 31.01 8.76 3.65
N VAL A 475 31.10 10.02 3.24
CA VAL A 475 31.88 11.07 3.92
C VAL A 475 30.93 12.17 4.43
N PRO A 476 30.96 12.54 5.72
CA PRO A 476 30.18 13.65 6.24
C PRO A 476 30.45 14.97 5.51
N GLY A 477 29.40 15.78 5.30
CA GLY A 477 29.52 17.11 4.72
C GLY A 477 30.16 18.14 5.68
N GLY A 478 30.56 19.29 5.15
CA GLY A 478 31.27 20.33 5.90
C GLY A 478 32.79 20.14 5.91
N LEU A 479 33.34 19.67 4.78
CA LEU A 479 34.79 19.53 4.60
C LEU A 479 35.45 20.92 4.50
N ASP A 480 36.68 21.03 4.97
CA ASP A 480 37.46 22.27 4.98
C ASP A 480 37.74 22.79 3.55
N PRO A 481 37.77 24.11 3.32
CA PRO A 481 38.24 24.67 2.05
C PRO A 481 39.75 24.48 1.78
N ASP A 482 40.58 24.20 2.78
CA ASP A 482 41.98 23.81 2.56
C ASP A 482 42.07 22.34 2.08
N PRO A 483 42.69 22.08 0.91
CA PRO A 483 42.73 20.74 0.36
C PRO A 483 43.45 19.69 1.24
N ALA A 484 44.51 20.04 1.96
CA ALA A 484 45.26 19.09 2.78
C ALA A 484 44.50 18.74 4.07
N ILE A 485 43.80 19.72 4.65
CA ILE A 485 42.87 19.47 5.77
C ILE A 485 41.72 18.59 5.28
N ALA A 486 41.13 18.87 4.11
CA ALA A 486 40.06 18.06 3.54
C ALA A 486 40.47 16.62 3.22
N GLN A 487 41.66 16.39 2.63
CA GLN A 487 42.21 15.04 2.40
C GLN A 487 42.33 14.26 3.73
N THR A 488 42.79 14.93 4.78
CA THR A 488 42.91 14.36 6.13
C THR A 488 41.52 14.03 6.72
N GLN A 489 40.54 14.92 6.56
CA GLN A 489 39.16 14.72 7.02
C GLN A 489 38.48 13.56 6.30
N ILE A 490 38.59 13.46 4.97
CA ILE A 490 38.02 12.36 4.18
C ILE A 490 38.63 11.02 4.63
N THR A 491 39.97 10.94 4.69
CA THR A 491 40.67 9.71 5.10
C THR A 491 40.28 9.29 6.52
N THR A 492 40.16 10.25 7.44
CA THR A 492 39.72 10.01 8.83
C THR A 492 38.25 9.58 8.91
N ALA A 493 37.37 10.15 8.09
CA ALA A 493 35.96 9.74 8.02
C ALA A 493 35.81 8.31 7.51
N ILE A 494 36.56 7.93 6.46
CA ILE A 494 36.56 6.57 5.92
C ILE A 494 37.11 5.57 6.95
N ALA A 495 38.17 5.91 7.68
CA ALA A 495 38.73 5.04 8.73
C ALA A 495 37.80 4.86 9.95
N ASN A 496 36.97 5.86 10.27
CA ASN A 496 36.01 5.80 11.38
C ASN A 496 34.67 5.16 11.00
N SER A 497 34.21 5.37 9.76
CA SER A 497 32.94 4.88 9.23
C SER A 497 33.12 4.19 7.86
N PRO A 498 33.92 3.10 7.79
CA PRO A 498 34.21 2.39 6.54
C PRO A 498 32.95 1.77 5.92
N SER A 499 32.97 1.58 4.60
CA SER A 499 32.01 0.72 3.89
C SER A 499 32.08 -0.72 4.38
N LEU A 500 31.04 -1.53 4.14
CA LEU A 500 31.05 -2.96 4.47
C LEU A 500 32.23 -3.71 3.84
N THR A 501 32.56 -3.39 2.59
CA THR A 501 33.71 -3.99 1.88
C THR A 501 35.02 -3.62 2.57
N THR A 502 35.24 -2.32 2.84
CA THR A 502 36.43 -1.83 3.56
C THR A 502 36.57 -2.48 4.94
N HIS A 503 35.49 -2.46 5.74
CA HIS A 503 35.46 -3.01 7.10
C HIS A 503 35.77 -4.51 7.14
N LEU A 504 35.20 -5.28 6.21
CA LEU A 504 35.44 -6.72 6.12
C LEU A 504 36.85 -7.04 5.62
N GLN A 505 37.40 -6.24 4.69
CA GLN A 505 38.79 -6.36 4.23
C GLN A 505 39.79 -6.02 5.35
N ASP A 506 39.51 -5.01 6.18
CA ASP A 506 40.30 -4.67 7.36
C ASP A 506 40.24 -5.79 8.41
N LEU A 507 39.05 -6.34 8.70
CA LEU A 507 38.90 -7.50 9.59
C LEU A 507 39.66 -8.74 9.09
N ALA A 508 39.72 -8.98 7.78
CA ALA A 508 40.55 -10.05 7.20
C ALA A 508 42.04 -9.77 7.38
N THR A 509 42.47 -8.53 7.10
CA THR A 509 43.87 -8.08 7.18
C THR A 509 44.40 -8.12 8.61
N GLN A 510 43.64 -7.61 9.59
CA GLN A 510 43.95 -7.68 11.03
C GLN A 510 44.12 -9.12 11.54
N ARG A 511 43.52 -10.10 10.86
CA ARG A 511 43.60 -11.53 11.17
C ARG A 511 44.70 -12.25 10.40
N GLY A 512 45.47 -11.55 9.55
CA GLY A 512 46.48 -12.14 8.68
C GLY A 512 45.91 -13.05 7.59
N GLN A 513 44.66 -12.84 7.19
CA GLN A 513 43.96 -13.69 6.21
C GLN A 513 43.90 -13.01 4.84
N THR A 514 44.50 -13.64 3.83
CA THR A 514 44.36 -13.23 2.42
C THR A 514 43.04 -13.77 1.87
N VAL A 515 42.03 -12.91 1.89
CA VAL A 515 40.70 -13.11 1.28
C VAL A 515 40.42 -11.90 0.40
N ASP A 516 39.96 -12.12 -0.83
CA ASP A 516 39.51 -11.08 -1.76
C ASP A 516 38.09 -10.65 -1.36
N VAL A 517 37.90 -9.41 -0.92
CA VAL A 517 36.58 -8.88 -0.53
C VAL A 517 36.09 -7.90 -1.59
N ARG A 518 34.91 -8.18 -2.16
CA ARG A 518 34.26 -7.37 -3.20
C ARG A 518 32.89 -6.88 -2.76
N GLY A 519 32.51 -5.73 -3.29
CA GLY A 519 31.19 -5.12 -3.18
C GLY A 519 31.05 -4.07 -4.28
N ALA A 520 29.85 -3.52 -4.44
CA ALA A 520 29.54 -2.59 -5.52
C ALA A 520 30.02 -1.16 -5.21
N ASN A 521 30.67 -0.52 -6.17
CA ASN A 521 31.00 0.92 -6.13
C ASN A 521 29.77 1.83 -6.28
N ALA A 522 28.61 1.28 -6.68
CA ALA A 522 27.42 2.00 -7.09
C ALA A 522 26.13 1.25 -6.76
N SER A 523 24.99 1.89 -6.99
CA SER A 523 23.70 1.20 -7.15
C SER A 523 23.62 0.49 -8.51
N PHE A 524 22.88 -0.63 -8.60
CA PHE A 524 22.72 -1.41 -9.83
C PHE A 524 21.37 -2.16 -9.83
N GLY A 525 20.88 -2.51 -11.02
CA GLY A 525 19.62 -3.23 -11.21
C GLY A 525 19.77 -4.74 -11.34
N GLU A 526 18.69 -5.42 -11.74
CA GLU A 526 18.69 -6.84 -12.08
C GLU A 526 19.67 -7.17 -13.24
N GLY A 527 20.09 -8.44 -13.34
CA GLY A 527 20.87 -8.93 -14.48
C GLY A 527 22.40 -8.76 -14.38
N ALA A 528 22.93 -8.16 -13.32
CA ALA A 528 24.37 -8.25 -13.02
C ALA A 528 24.82 -9.72 -12.92
N ALA A 529 25.96 -10.08 -13.52
CA ALA A 529 26.42 -11.47 -13.50
C ALA A 529 27.11 -11.81 -12.16
N LEU A 530 26.62 -12.86 -11.51
CA LEU A 530 27.01 -13.22 -10.14
C LEU A 530 28.19 -14.23 -10.07
N ILE A 531 28.75 -14.60 -11.22
CA ILE A 531 29.90 -15.52 -11.33
C ILE A 531 30.66 -15.27 -12.64
N ASP A 532 31.99 -15.29 -12.58
CA ASP A 532 32.86 -15.38 -13.76
C ASP A 532 32.82 -16.82 -14.32
N PRO A 533 32.31 -17.05 -15.55
CA PRO A 533 32.21 -18.38 -16.14
C PRO A 533 33.57 -18.98 -16.56
N VAL A 534 34.66 -18.22 -16.52
CA VAL A 534 36.01 -18.68 -16.87
C VAL A 534 36.80 -19.16 -15.65
N THR A 535 36.72 -18.45 -14.51
CA THR A 535 37.42 -18.83 -13.27
C THR A 535 36.56 -19.53 -12.23
N GLY A 536 35.23 -19.47 -12.38
CA GLY A 536 34.26 -19.93 -11.39
C GLY A 536 34.20 -19.03 -10.15
N LEU A 537 34.82 -17.84 -10.15
CA LEU A 537 34.77 -16.94 -9.00
C LEU A 537 33.44 -16.17 -8.96
N PHE A 538 32.78 -16.13 -7.80
CA PHE A 538 31.69 -15.18 -7.56
C PHE A 538 32.21 -13.75 -7.73
N ASP A 539 31.41 -12.86 -8.31
CA ASP A 539 31.69 -11.43 -8.38
C ASP A 539 30.38 -10.66 -8.61
N ILE A 540 30.47 -9.35 -8.88
CA ILE A 540 29.38 -8.56 -9.48
C ILE A 540 29.87 -7.94 -10.82
N ILE A 541 30.92 -8.50 -11.42
CA ILE A 541 31.40 -8.15 -12.77
C ILE A 541 30.42 -8.72 -13.77
N ALA A 542 29.83 -7.88 -14.62
CA ALA A 542 28.78 -8.29 -15.55
C ALA A 542 29.23 -8.27 -17.03
N PRO A 543 29.69 -9.40 -17.60
CA PRO A 543 29.79 -9.59 -19.05
C PRO A 543 28.41 -9.53 -19.72
N GLY A 544 27.96 -8.32 -20.07
CA GLY A 544 26.63 -8.07 -20.65
C GLY A 544 25.57 -7.57 -19.67
N GLY A 545 25.97 -7.05 -18.50
CA GLY A 545 25.09 -6.27 -17.61
C GLY A 545 25.56 -4.81 -17.46
N ASP A 546 24.90 -4.07 -16.58
CA ASP A 546 24.81 -2.61 -16.64
C ASP A 546 25.93 -1.79 -15.97
N ASP A 547 27.00 -2.43 -15.46
CA ASP A 547 28.30 -1.75 -15.23
C ASP A 547 29.46 -2.78 -15.26
N PRO A 548 30.48 -2.61 -16.12
CA PRO A 548 31.59 -3.56 -16.24
C PRO A 548 32.71 -3.39 -15.20
N GLU A 549 32.76 -2.27 -14.47
CA GLU A 549 33.82 -1.91 -13.50
C GLU A 549 33.27 -1.86 -12.06
N LEU A 550 32.04 -2.33 -11.83
CA LEU A 550 31.28 -2.22 -10.58
C LEU A 550 32.04 -2.68 -9.32
N THR A 551 32.89 -3.70 -9.42
CA THR A 551 33.73 -4.23 -8.32
C THR A 551 35.24 -4.02 -8.52
N SER A 552 35.62 -3.14 -9.47
CA SER A 552 36.99 -2.70 -9.73
C SER A 552 37.48 -1.68 -8.69
N ASP A 553 38.77 -1.31 -8.79
CA ASP A 553 39.33 -0.25 -7.96
C ASP A 553 38.74 1.14 -8.27
N LYS A 554 38.90 2.08 -7.33
CA LYS A 554 38.31 3.41 -7.42
C LYS A 554 38.81 4.22 -8.63
N PHE A 555 40.06 4.08 -9.05
CA PHE A 555 40.58 4.82 -10.20
C PHE A 555 40.07 4.24 -11.54
N ALA A 556 39.89 2.92 -11.62
CA ALA A 556 39.15 2.30 -12.72
C ALA A 556 37.69 2.79 -12.76
N TYR A 557 37.02 2.86 -11.60
CA TYR A 557 35.63 3.34 -11.53
C TYR A 557 35.46 4.83 -11.89
N VAL A 558 36.35 5.71 -11.44
CA VAL A 558 36.38 7.14 -11.86
C VAL A 558 36.56 7.28 -13.38
N ARG A 559 37.33 6.39 -14.01
CA ARG A 559 37.51 6.40 -15.46
C ARG A 559 36.26 5.88 -16.19
N SER A 560 35.67 4.78 -15.70
CA SER A 560 34.88 3.87 -16.54
C SER A 560 33.55 3.39 -15.96
N GLY A 561 33.19 3.71 -14.72
CA GLY A 561 31.87 3.40 -14.11
C GLY A 561 30.71 4.22 -14.71
N TRP A 562 29.49 3.70 -14.59
CA TRP A 562 28.29 4.14 -15.33
C TRP A 562 27.25 4.86 -14.45
N GLU A 563 27.20 4.56 -13.15
CA GLU A 563 26.22 5.13 -12.20
C GLU A 563 26.74 6.43 -11.52
N PRO A 564 25.96 7.53 -11.47
CA PRO A 564 26.49 8.85 -11.06
C PRO A 564 26.95 9.00 -9.61
N GLU A 565 26.24 8.43 -8.63
CA GLU A 565 26.58 8.52 -7.21
C GLU A 565 27.87 7.75 -6.91
N GLY A 566 27.94 6.48 -7.32
CA GLY A 566 29.16 5.69 -7.20
C GLY A 566 30.35 6.34 -7.91
N ALA A 567 30.14 6.90 -9.11
CA ALA A 567 31.20 7.55 -9.87
C ALA A 567 31.76 8.79 -9.16
N LEU A 568 30.92 9.55 -8.44
CA LEU A 568 31.37 10.73 -7.68
C LEU A 568 31.87 10.41 -6.26
N ARG A 569 31.34 9.37 -5.60
CA ARG A 569 31.93 8.81 -4.38
C ARG A 569 33.35 8.32 -4.67
N ALA A 570 33.55 7.60 -5.77
CA ALA A 570 34.88 7.20 -6.23
C ALA A 570 35.79 8.40 -6.54
N VAL A 571 35.28 9.49 -7.15
CA VAL A 571 36.06 10.74 -7.31
C VAL A 571 36.49 11.32 -5.97
N LEU A 572 35.62 11.35 -4.96
CA LEU A 572 35.97 11.87 -3.63
C LEU A 572 37.06 11.01 -2.95
N GLU A 573 36.91 9.69 -3.01
CA GLU A 573 37.89 8.73 -2.47
C GLU A 573 39.25 8.84 -3.18
N CYS A 574 39.26 8.86 -4.53
CA CYS A 574 40.46 9.04 -5.33
C CYS A 574 41.12 10.40 -5.13
N TRP A 575 40.33 11.48 -4.99
CA TRP A 575 40.84 12.84 -4.75
C TRP A 575 41.51 12.95 -3.37
N ALA A 576 40.99 12.22 -2.38
CA ALA A 576 41.59 12.13 -1.05
C ALA A 576 42.96 11.43 -1.08
N SER A 577 43.09 10.34 -1.85
CA SER A 577 44.30 9.50 -1.88
C SER A 577 45.38 9.96 -2.90
N ASP A 578 45.00 10.29 -4.13
CA ASP A 578 45.87 10.91 -5.14
C ASP A 578 45.04 11.86 -6.01
N LYS A 579 44.96 13.10 -5.54
CA LYS A 579 44.31 14.23 -6.22
C LYS A 579 44.81 14.44 -7.65
N ALA A 580 46.09 14.27 -7.93
CA ALA A 580 46.65 14.53 -9.24
C ALA A 580 46.20 13.46 -10.24
N ARG A 581 46.30 12.18 -9.85
CA ARG A 581 45.81 11.06 -10.66
C ARG A 581 44.29 11.06 -10.81
N CYS A 582 43.56 11.44 -9.75
CA CYS A 582 42.10 11.57 -9.80
C CYS A 582 41.66 12.63 -10.82
N LEU A 583 42.20 13.85 -10.73
CA LEU A 583 41.80 14.94 -11.64
C LEU A 583 42.22 14.66 -13.10
N GLN A 584 43.32 13.94 -13.33
CA GLN A 584 43.67 13.42 -14.66
C GLN A 584 42.55 12.50 -15.21
N LEU A 585 42.11 11.52 -14.44
CA LEU A 585 41.10 10.55 -14.88
C LEU A 585 39.72 11.19 -15.06
N VAL A 586 39.34 12.14 -14.21
CA VAL A 586 38.14 12.97 -14.37
C VAL A 586 38.21 13.77 -15.68
N GLN A 587 39.37 14.34 -16.03
CA GLN A 587 39.58 15.05 -17.31
C GLN A 587 39.52 14.10 -18.52
N GLU A 588 40.12 12.92 -18.43
CA GLU A 588 40.07 11.88 -19.48
C GLU A 588 38.62 11.44 -19.75
N ARG A 589 37.85 11.09 -18.71
CA ARG A 589 36.41 10.75 -18.83
C ARG A 589 35.58 11.93 -19.32
N HIS A 590 35.79 13.13 -18.81
CA HIS A 590 35.02 14.32 -19.24
C HIS A 590 35.23 14.64 -20.73
N ASN A 591 36.45 14.48 -21.25
CA ASN A 591 36.78 14.73 -22.65
C ASN A 591 36.25 13.65 -23.60
N SER A 592 36.35 12.38 -23.22
CA SER A 592 36.01 11.26 -24.10
C SER A 592 34.53 10.90 -24.10
N ARG A 593 33.87 11.00 -22.94
CA ARG A 593 32.66 10.25 -22.58
C ARG A 593 32.82 8.73 -22.75
N ILE A 594 31.82 7.96 -22.34
CA ILE A 594 31.71 6.53 -22.65
C ILE A 594 30.35 6.20 -23.28
N ALA A 595 30.26 5.01 -23.88
CA ALA A 595 28.98 4.38 -24.18
C ALA A 595 28.56 3.50 -22.99
N SER A 596 27.71 4.06 -22.13
CA SER A 596 26.92 3.33 -21.13
C SER A 596 25.60 2.85 -21.75
N ASN A 597 24.83 2.07 -20.99
CA ASN A 597 23.41 1.82 -21.25
C ASN A 597 22.54 3.10 -21.17
N SER A 598 22.86 4.01 -20.24
CA SER A 598 22.09 5.19 -19.90
C SER A 598 22.79 6.47 -20.36
N VAL A 599 22.22 7.10 -21.39
CA VAL A 599 22.64 8.43 -21.88
C VAL A 599 22.32 9.52 -20.86
N TRP A 600 21.28 9.32 -20.05
CA TRP A 600 20.90 10.19 -18.95
C TRP A 600 22.02 10.26 -17.90
N ASP A 601 22.46 9.11 -17.40
CA ASP A 601 23.46 9.03 -16.32
C ASP A 601 24.86 9.45 -16.77
N GLU A 602 25.29 9.09 -17.99
CA GLU A 602 26.54 9.62 -18.55
C GLU A 602 26.48 11.14 -18.76
N THR A 603 25.31 11.71 -19.04
CA THR A 603 25.14 13.16 -19.12
C THR A 603 25.27 13.81 -17.74
N ILE A 604 24.77 13.18 -16.68
CA ILE A 604 24.93 13.63 -15.29
C ILE A 604 26.40 13.52 -14.86
N ILE A 605 27.06 12.38 -15.08
CA ILE A 605 28.48 12.15 -14.78
C ILE A 605 29.33 13.19 -15.50
N ASN A 606 29.15 13.36 -16.82
CA ASN A 606 29.95 14.29 -17.61
C ASN A 606 29.78 15.75 -17.15
N ALA A 607 28.54 16.17 -16.81
CA ALA A 607 28.27 17.51 -16.28
C ALA A 607 28.87 17.71 -14.87
N ALA A 608 28.74 16.74 -13.96
CA ALA A 608 29.32 16.78 -12.62
C ALA A 608 30.85 16.80 -12.67
N TYR A 609 31.47 15.98 -13.54
CA TYR A 609 32.92 15.96 -13.74
C TYR A 609 33.43 17.31 -14.24
N GLY A 610 32.68 17.99 -15.13
CA GLY A 610 32.97 19.36 -15.54
C GLY A 610 32.93 20.37 -14.39
N ILE A 611 31.99 20.21 -13.43
CA ILE A 611 31.93 21.05 -12.22
C ILE A 611 33.15 20.78 -11.31
N VAL A 612 33.58 19.52 -11.16
CA VAL A 612 34.78 19.16 -10.38
C VAL A 612 36.04 19.75 -11.01
N LEU A 613 36.21 19.65 -12.33
CA LEU A 613 37.35 20.22 -13.07
C LEU A 613 37.41 21.76 -12.98
N ALA A 614 36.25 22.42 -12.90
CA ALA A 614 36.16 23.86 -12.68
C ALA A 614 36.43 24.28 -11.21
N ASN A 615 36.44 23.33 -10.26
CA ASN A 615 36.60 23.57 -8.82
C ASN A 615 37.56 22.53 -8.18
N PRO A 616 38.79 22.33 -8.71
CA PRO A 616 39.63 21.16 -8.42
C PRO A 616 40.11 21.06 -6.97
N ASP A 617 40.03 22.16 -6.20
CA ASP A 617 40.41 22.24 -4.80
C ASP A 617 39.23 22.03 -3.83
N ASN A 618 37.98 22.12 -4.31
CA ASN A 618 36.79 22.20 -3.46
C ASN A 618 36.22 20.81 -3.10
N ALA A 619 36.90 20.12 -2.17
CA ALA A 619 36.48 18.81 -1.66
C ALA A 619 35.03 18.78 -1.16
N ASN A 620 34.58 19.85 -0.49
CA ASN A 620 33.21 19.93 0.00
C ASN A 620 32.19 19.95 -1.15
N LEU A 621 32.47 20.60 -2.28
CA LEU A 621 31.62 20.56 -3.47
C LEU A 621 31.61 19.17 -4.13
N ILE A 622 32.77 18.47 -4.18
CA ILE A 622 32.83 17.08 -4.65
C ILE A 622 31.91 16.20 -3.79
N ASN A 623 32.00 16.33 -2.46
CA ASN A 623 31.16 15.58 -1.52
C ASN A 623 29.66 15.98 -1.59
N GLN A 624 29.37 17.27 -1.83
CA GLN A 624 28.00 17.75 -2.08
C GLN A 624 27.42 17.15 -3.36
N LEU A 625 28.19 17.07 -4.45
CA LEU A 625 27.72 16.38 -5.66
C LEU A 625 27.52 14.88 -5.37
N ALA A 626 28.50 14.20 -4.77
CA ALA A 626 28.43 12.76 -4.49
C ALA A 626 27.18 12.34 -3.69
N ASN A 627 26.80 13.06 -2.62
CA ASN A 627 25.62 12.72 -1.80
C ASN A 627 24.27 13.13 -2.41
N ASN A 628 24.24 13.87 -3.53
CA ASN A 628 23.01 14.47 -4.08
C ASN A 628 22.78 14.21 -5.58
N VAL A 629 23.77 13.68 -6.30
CA VAL A 629 23.69 13.45 -7.75
C VAL A 629 22.62 12.40 -8.11
N TRP A 630 22.39 11.41 -7.24
CA TRP A 630 21.38 10.37 -7.41
C TRP A 630 19.97 10.94 -7.60
N ILE A 631 19.68 12.13 -7.06
CA ILE A 631 18.37 12.81 -7.19
C ILE A 631 18.08 13.12 -8.66
N PHE A 632 19.10 13.48 -9.46
CA PHE A 632 18.95 13.72 -10.90
C PHE A 632 18.78 12.41 -11.67
N ALA A 633 19.53 11.36 -11.30
CA ALA A 633 19.42 10.04 -11.90
C ALA A 633 18.00 9.48 -11.73
N HIS A 634 17.52 9.40 -10.48
CA HIS A 634 16.21 8.83 -10.14
C HIS A 634 15.02 9.69 -10.59
N SER A 635 15.23 10.90 -11.11
CA SER A 635 14.15 11.74 -11.68
C SER A 635 13.61 11.23 -13.02
N ILE A 636 14.19 10.17 -13.60
CA ILE A 636 13.73 9.53 -14.84
C ILE A 636 12.71 8.41 -14.61
N PHE A 637 12.74 7.75 -13.44
CA PHE A 637 11.89 6.59 -13.16
C PHE A 637 10.51 7.03 -12.63
N ARG A 638 9.44 6.40 -13.15
CA ARG A 638 8.06 6.56 -12.65
C ARG A 638 7.66 5.48 -11.62
N GLU A 639 8.49 4.46 -11.44
CA GLU A 639 8.21 3.32 -10.58
C GLU A 639 8.86 3.49 -9.20
N GLU A 640 8.14 4.14 -8.29
CA GLU A 640 8.12 3.76 -6.87
C GLU A 640 6.91 4.41 -6.18
N SER A 641 6.22 3.69 -5.27
CA SER A 641 4.90 4.10 -4.74
C SER A 641 4.90 5.27 -3.74
N THR A 642 5.91 6.14 -3.77
CA THR A 642 6.02 7.35 -2.92
C THR A 642 5.73 8.61 -3.74
N LYS A 643 4.86 9.51 -3.24
CA LYS A 643 4.63 10.85 -3.83
C LYS A 643 5.81 11.83 -3.64
N ASP A 644 7.04 11.30 -3.66
CA ASP A 644 8.30 12.00 -3.42
C ASP A 644 9.05 12.31 -4.74
N GLU A 645 8.38 12.34 -5.89
CA GLU A 645 8.95 12.84 -7.16
C GLU A 645 9.38 14.32 -7.09
N CYS A 646 8.98 15.02 -6.02
CA CYS A 646 9.55 16.28 -5.57
C CYS A 646 10.89 16.17 -4.80
N ARG A 647 11.59 15.02 -4.84
CA ARG A 647 12.96 14.79 -4.28
C ARG A 647 13.93 15.91 -4.69
N LEU A 648 13.79 16.46 -5.90
CA LEU A 648 14.54 17.66 -6.37
C LEU A 648 14.54 18.84 -5.37
N TRP A 649 13.51 19.01 -4.54
CA TRP A 649 13.47 20.06 -3.51
C TRP A 649 14.58 19.92 -2.46
N SER A 650 15.09 18.72 -2.15
CA SER A 650 16.13 18.56 -1.12
C SER A 650 17.44 19.23 -1.50
N LEU A 651 17.73 19.33 -2.81
CA LEU A 651 18.90 20.05 -3.37
C LEU A 651 19.04 21.49 -2.83
N SER A 652 17.93 22.12 -2.41
CA SER A 652 17.88 23.45 -1.79
C SER A 652 18.75 23.56 -0.52
N GLY A 653 19.98 24.04 -0.71
CA GLY A 653 20.98 24.17 0.36
C GLY A 653 21.93 22.97 0.49
N GLN A 654 21.65 21.86 -0.19
CA GLN A 654 22.55 20.72 -0.29
C GLN A 654 23.54 20.86 -1.46
N LEU A 655 23.10 21.42 -2.59
CA LEU A 655 23.93 21.73 -3.77
C LEU A 655 23.68 23.18 -4.23
N PRO A 656 24.72 23.98 -4.57
CA PRO A 656 24.52 25.35 -5.07
C PRO A 656 23.69 25.37 -6.36
N HIS A 657 22.71 26.28 -6.44
CA HIS A 657 21.73 26.29 -7.53
C HIS A 657 22.38 26.42 -8.93
N SER A 658 23.48 27.18 -9.05
CA SER A 658 24.28 27.26 -10.29
C SER A 658 24.70 25.88 -10.81
N HIS A 659 25.18 24.99 -9.93
CA HIS A 659 25.60 23.64 -10.28
C HIS A 659 24.42 22.73 -10.58
N SER A 660 23.31 22.85 -9.85
CA SER A 660 22.06 22.15 -10.21
C SER A 660 21.58 22.53 -11.62
N GLN A 661 21.66 23.82 -11.98
CA GLN A 661 21.26 24.29 -13.30
C GLN A 661 22.24 23.84 -14.40
N THR A 662 23.54 23.71 -14.11
CA THR A 662 24.51 23.11 -15.05
C THR A 662 24.11 21.68 -15.43
N ILE A 663 23.71 20.86 -14.44
CA ILE A 663 23.25 19.47 -14.69
C ILE A 663 21.93 19.48 -15.46
N ILE A 664 20.92 20.26 -15.02
CA ILE A 664 19.61 20.36 -15.69
C ILE A 664 19.75 20.83 -17.16
N ASN A 665 20.63 21.79 -17.42
CA ASN A 665 20.87 22.29 -18.79
C ASN A 665 21.55 21.24 -19.69
N ALA A 666 22.36 20.33 -19.13
CA ALA A 666 22.93 19.21 -19.88
C ALA A 666 21.85 18.15 -20.16
N LEU A 667 21.06 17.79 -19.15
CA LEU A 667 19.92 16.86 -19.26
C LEU A 667 18.88 17.33 -20.29
N ALA A 668 18.67 18.64 -20.43
CA ALA A 668 17.74 19.23 -21.41
C ALA A 668 18.11 18.94 -22.89
N GLY A 669 19.31 18.41 -23.17
CA GLY A 669 19.72 17.94 -24.50
C GLY A 669 19.52 16.44 -24.75
N THR A 670 19.00 15.68 -23.79
CA THR A 670 18.81 14.21 -23.89
C THR A 670 17.52 13.82 -24.61
N GLY A 671 17.48 12.59 -25.13
CA GLY A 671 16.26 12.03 -25.73
C GLY A 671 15.14 11.87 -24.69
N ASP A 672 15.48 11.46 -23.47
CA ASP A 672 14.53 11.20 -22.38
C ASP A 672 13.81 12.47 -21.92
N TRP A 673 14.53 13.58 -21.83
CA TRP A 673 13.94 14.91 -21.58
C TRP A 673 12.90 15.30 -22.63
N THR A 674 13.15 14.99 -23.91
CA THR A 674 12.18 15.28 -24.98
C THR A 674 10.98 14.32 -24.97
N SER A 675 11.22 13.04 -24.63
CA SER A 675 10.22 11.97 -24.67
C SER A 675 9.23 12.03 -23.51
N HIS A 676 9.67 12.46 -22.33
CA HIS A 676 8.89 12.38 -21.09
C HIS A 676 8.47 13.77 -20.59
N ALA A 677 7.18 14.11 -20.74
CA ALA A 677 6.66 15.40 -20.30
C ALA A 677 6.64 15.56 -18.76
N TYR A 678 6.51 14.46 -18.01
CA TYR A 678 6.54 14.49 -16.55
C TYR A 678 7.91 14.92 -15.99
N ILE A 679 9.00 14.43 -16.57
CA ILE A 679 10.39 14.85 -16.23
C ILE A 679 10.51 16.37 -16.38
N ARG A 680 10.04 16.93 -17.50
CA ARG A 680 10.09 18.38 -17.70
C ARG A 680 9.20 19.12 -16.70
N LEU A 681 8.03 18.60 -16.36
CA LEU A 681 7.15 19.19 -15.35
C LEU A 681 7.81 19.24 -13.96
N THR A 682 8.44 18.17 -13.48
CA THR A 682 9.15 18.16 -12.18
C THR A 682 10.34 19.12 -12.16
N PHE A 683 11.16 19.14 -13.22
CA PHE A 683 12.28 20.07 -13.32
C PHE A 683 11.83 21.54 -13.45
N ARG A 684 10.79 21.86 -14.24
CA ARG A 684 10.24 23.24 -14.31
C ARG A 684 9.60 23.67 -12.99
N GLN A 685 8.98 22.75 -12.24
CA GLN A 685 8.46 23.01 -10.90
C GLN A 685 9.61 23.37 -9.94
N PHE A 686 10.73 22.65 -9.99
CA PHE A 686 11.93 22.98 -9.21
C PHE A 686 12.53 24.35 -9.61
N GLU A 687 12.79 24.60 -10.90
CA GLU A 687 13.32 25.89 -11.40
C GLU A 687 12.45 27.08 -11.00
N MET A 688 11.11 26.92 -11.03
CA MET A 688 10.14 27.92 -10.61
C MET A 688 10.25 28.22 -9.11
N MET A 689 10.50 27.22 -8.27
CA MET A 689 10.65 27.41 -6.83
C MET A 689 12.00 28.04 -6.46
N GLN A 690 13.10 27.63 -7.13
CA GLN A 690 14.42 28.25 -6.91
C GLN A 690 14.50 29.68 -7.46
N THR A 691 13.82 29.95 -8.58
CA THR A 691 13.79 31.28 -9.21
C THR A 691 12.36 31.68 -9.61
N PRO A 692 11.55 32.23 -8.70
CA PRO A 692 10.13 32.55 -8.92
C PRO A 692 9.91 33.81 -9.80
N LYS A 693 10.41 33.77 -11.03
CA LYS A 693 10.28 34.77 -12.08
C LYS A 693 9.05 34.49 -12.95
N ALA A 694 8.65 35.45 -13.77
CA ALA A 694 7.54 35.24 -14.71
C ALA A 694 7.83 34.11 -15.72
N ALA A 695 9.05 34.04 -16.25
CA ALA A 695 9.44 33.05 -17.26
C ALA A 695 9.38 31.59 -16.75
N SER A 696 9.82 31.31 -15.52
CA SER A 696 9.78 29.96 -14.94
C SER A 696 8.36 29.54 -14.57
N ARG A 697 7.51 30.46 -14.07
CA ARG A 697 6.06 30.22 -13.95
C ARG A 697 5.42 29.89 -15.30
N THR A 698 5.76 30.61 -16.38
CA THR A 698 5.27 30.29 -17.73
C THR A 698 5.77 28.93 -18.23
N ALA A 699 7.02 28.55 -17.97
CA ALA A 699 7.55 27.24 -18.34
C ALA A 699 6.81 26.09 -17.63
N PHE A 700 6.62 26.19 -16.31
CA PHE A 700 5.84 25.23 -15.52
C PHE A 700 4.41 25.08 -16.04
N MET A 701 3.69 26.19 -16.28
CA MET A 701 2.32 26.17 -16.80
C MET A 701 2.20 25.65 -18.25
N THR A 702 3.29 25.70 -19.02
CA THR A 702 3.36 25.13 -20.37
C THR A 702 3.45 23.61 -20.33
N GLU A 703 4.38 23.04 -19.56
CA GLU A 703 4.51 21.57 -19.42
C GLU A 703 3.27 20.97 -18.75
N LEU A 704 2.74 21.63 -17.70
CA LEU A 704 1.47 21.27 -17.07
C LEU A 704 0.29 21.30 -18.04
N GLY A 705 0.35 22.14 -19.08
CA GLY A 705 -0.65 22.19 -20.14
C GLY A 705 -0.72 20.91 -20.96
N GLY A 706 0.43 20.27 -21.22
CA GLY A 706 0.56 19.11 -22.11
C GLY A 706 0.14 17.75 -21.54
N LEU A 707 0.09 17.61 -20.21
CA LEU A 707 -0.23 16.34 -19.54
C LEU A 707 -1.73 16.18 -19.19
N PRO A 708 -2.30 14.97 -19.14
CA PRO A 708 -3.59 14.71 -18.48
C PRO A 708 -3.61 15.17 -17.02
N CYS A 709 -4.78 15.49 -16.48
CA CYS A 709 -4.89 15.94 -15.08
C CYS A 709 -4.52 14.84 -14.08
N SER A 710 -4.88 13.60 -14.39
CA SER A 710 -4.52 12.40 -13.61
C SER A 710 -3.02 12.19 -13.52
N GLU A 711 -2.31 12.21 -14.66
CA GLU A 711 -0.85 12.14 -14.69
C GLU A 711 -0.22 13.33 -13.98
N ALA A 712 -0.75 14.55 -14.14
CA ALA A 712 -0.20 15.74 -13.51
C ALA A 712 -0.35 15.78 -11.97
N ASP A 713 -1.30 15.06 -11.37
CA ASP A 713 -1.44 14.95 -9.90
C ASP A 713 -0.33 14.12 -9.23
N GLU A 714 0.33 13.24 -9.99
CA GLU A 714 1.49 12.48 -9.53
C GLU A 714 2.65 13.45 -9.25
N PHE A 715 2.99 14.28 -10.25
CA PHE A 715 4.19 15.13 -10.25
C PHE A 715 4.02 16.54 -9.66
N VAL A 716 2.81 17.12 -9.62
CA VAL A 716 2.56 18.44 -9.04
C VAL A 716 2.34 18.34 -7.54
N ASN A 717 3.14 19.04 -6.75
CA ASN A 717 2.98 19.08 -5.30
C ASN A 717 2.47 20.46 -4.85
N ILE A 718 1.15 20.56 -4.67
CA ILE A 718 0.43 21.81 -4.38
C ILE A 718 0.93 22.48 -3.09
N TYR A 719 1.28 21.69 -2.06
CA TYR A 719 1.86 22.20 -0.82
C TYR A 719 3.22 22.87 -1.03
N ARG A 720 4.11 22.28 -1.85
CA ARG A 720 5.43 22.87 -2.17
C ARG A 720 5.27 24.19 -2.95
N ILE A 721 4.35 24.24 -3.92
CA ILE A 721 4.16 25.44 -4.77
C ILE A 721 3.16 26.46 -4.22
N HIS A 722 2.59 26.26 -3.02
CA HIS A 722 1.54 27.12 -2.45
C HIS A 722 1.89 28.62 -2.45
N ALA A 723 3.15 28.98 -2.20
CA ALA A 723 3.64 30.37 -2.24
C ALA A 723 3.65 31.01 -3.66
N GLN A 724 3.55 30.21 -4.73
CA GLN A 724 3.43 30.65 -6.12
C GLN A 724 1.99 30.58 -6.65
N LEU A 725 1.09 29.84 -5.98
CA LEU A 725 -0.28 29.66 -6.45
C LEU A 725 -1.03 30.99 -6.67
N PRO A 726 -0.90 32.06 -5.86
CA PRO A 726 -1.56 33.34 -6.14
C PRO A 726 -1.18 34.00 -7.48
N GLN A 727 0.00 33.70 -8.03
CA GLN A 727 0.43 34.18 -9.36
C GLN A 727 0.12 33.17 -10.48
N LEU A 728 -0.02 31.89 -10.14
CA LEU A 728 -0.43 30.82 -11.07
C LEU A 728 -1.96 30.75 -11.24
N LEU A 729 -2.72 31.15 -10.22
CA LEU A 729 -4.18 31.11 -10.12
C LEU A 729 -4.76 32.51 -9.77
N PRO A 730 -4.62 33.52 -10.66
CA PRO A 730 -5.11 34.87 -10.41
C PRO A 730 -6.64 34.89 -10.31
N THR A 731 -7.14 35.55 -9.26
CA THR A 731 -8.58 35.75 -9.00
C THR A 731 -9.00 37.20 -9.25
N PRO A 732 -10.12 37.47 -9.94
CA PRO A 732 -11.00 36.50 -10.59
C PRO A 732 -10.34 35.83 -11.80
N ALA A 733 -10.73 34.59 -12.08
CA ALA A 733 -10.33 33.89 -13.28
C ALA A 733 -10.75 34.64 -14.55
N ALA A 734 -10.00 34.44 -15.64
CA ALA A 734 -10.39 34.88 -16.97
C ALA A 734 -11.70 34.18 -17.42
N SER A 735 -12.41 34.80 -18.37
CA SER A 735 -13.58 34.21 -19.01
C SER A 735 -13.37 34.20 -20.53
N PRO A 736 -13.23 33.03 -21.19
CA PRO A 736 -13.13 31.70 -20.58
C PRO A 736 -11.85 31.53 -19.72
N PRO A 737 -11.85 30.58 -18.76
CA PRO A 737 -10.66 30.29 -17.97
C PRO A 737 -9.57 29.61 -18.81
N ASP A 738 -8.31 29.81 -18.42
CA ASP A 738 -7.16 29.13 -19.02
C ASP A 738 -7.16 27.65 -18.62
N ALA A 739 -6.94 26.76 -19.58
CA ALA A 739 -7.03 25.32 -19.37
C ALA A 739 -5.96 24.77 -18.40
N SER A 740 -4.73 25.29 -18.45
CA SER A 740 -3.66 24.88 -17.52
C SER A 740 -3.92 25.39 -16.10
N ARG A 741 -4.49 26.60 -15.95
CA ARG A 741 -4.87 27.17 -14.64
C ARG A 741 -6.07 26.44 -14.04
N LEU A 742 -7.08 26.12 -14.85
CA LEU A 742 -8.21 25.29 -14.41
C LEU A 742 -7.72 23.91 -13.95
N LYS A 743 -6.85 23.25 -14.73
CA LYS A 743 -6.22 21.97 -14.37
C LYS A 743 -5.44 22.08 -13.05
N LEU A 744 -4.58 23.10 -12.89
CA LEU A 744 -3.82 23.33 -11.65
C LEU A 744 -4.74 23.51 -10.44
N ALA A 745 -5.84 24.26 -10.57
CA ALA A 745 -6.78 24.47 -9.47
C ALA A 745 -7.62 23.21 -9.15
N LEU A 746 -7.91 22.36 -10.14
CA LEU A 746 -8.55 21.05 -9.93
C LEU A 746 -7.62 20.08 -9.19
N ILE A 747 -6.34 20.02 -9.57
CA ILE A 747 -5.29 19.28 -8.82
C ILE A 747 -5.18 19.85 -7.40
N GLY A 748 -5.18 21.18 -7.27
CA GLY A 748 -5.21 21.88 -5.98
C GLY A 748 -6.33 21.41 -5.07
N ALA A 749 -7.57 21.40 -5.57
CA ALA A 749 -8.72 20.95 -4.81
C ALA A 749 -8.69 19.45 -4.49
N HIS A 750 -8.19 18.61 -5.41
CA HIS A 750 -7.97 17.18 -5.17
C HIS A 750 -6.94 16.93 -4.06
N GLN A 751 -5.85 17.69 -4.03
CA GLN A 751 -4.81 17.61 -3.00
C GLN A 751 -5.15 18.36 -1.69
N GLY A 752 -6.35 18.95 -1.57
CA GLY A 752 -6.85 19.55 -0.34
C GLY A 752 -6.56 21.04 -0.14
N ASP A 753 -6.17 21.78 -1.19
CA ASP A 753 -6.11 23.26 -1.19
C ASP A 753 -7.53 23.87 -1.29
N THR A 754 -8.35 23.58 -0.28
CA THR A 754 -9.80 23.88 -0.25
C THR A 754 -10.30 24.61 1.00
N GLY A 755 -9.40 24.95 1.94
CA GLY A 755 -9.74 25.72 3.14
C GLY A 755 -10.03 27.19 2.82
N ALA A 756 -11.08 27.76 3.41
CA ALA A 756 -11.64 29.08 3.07
C ALA A 756 -10.59 30.20 2.81
N GLY A 757 -10.45 30.58 1.54
CA GLY A 757 -9.48 31.58 1.06
C GLY A 757 -8.20 31.00 0.44
N THR A 758 -8.13 29.68 0.24
CA THR A 758 -7.01 29.01 -0.46
C THR A 758 -7.00 29.38 -1.96
N PRO A 759 -5.81 29.43 -2.60
CA PRO A 759 -5.71 29.87 -3.99
C PRO A 759 -6.54 29.03 -4.98
N SER A 760 -6.57 27.70 -4.82
CA SER A 760 -7.29 26.80 -5.73
C SER A 760 -8.80 26.90 -5.54
N GLU A 761 -9.27 26.87 -4.29
CA GLU A 761 -10.67 27.15 -3.93
C GLU A 761 -11.16 28.48 -4.49
N ALA A 762 -10.42 29.57 -4.25
CA ALA A 762 -10.79 30.91 -4.69
C ALA A 762 -10.81 31.03 -6.23
N TYR A 763 -9.88 30.37 -6.92
CA TYR A 763 -9.89 30.29 -8.38
C TYR A 763 -11.11 29.54 -8.90
N LEU A 764 -11.36 28.30 -8.43
CA LEU A 764 -12.51 27.49 -8.85
C LEU A 764 -13.84 28.19 -8.55
N LYS A 765 -13.99 28.82 -7.38
CA LYS A 765 -15.19 29.61 -7.03
C LYS A 765 -15.37 30.83 -7.94
N SER A 766 -14.28 31.46 -8.41
CA SER A 766 -14.37 32.54 -9.40
C SER A 766 -14.74 32.05 -10.82
N VAL A 767 -14.39 30.80 -11.17
CA VAL A 767 -14.82 30.15 -12.43
C VAL A 767 -16.29 29.71 -12.37
N ILE A 768 -16.74 29.22 -11.22
CA ILE A 768 -18.14 28.80 -10.96
C ILE A 768 -19.08 30.01 -10.90
N GLY A 769 -18.64 31.10 -10.28
CA GLY A 769 -19.41 32.33 -10.09
C GLY A 769 -20.34 32.30 -8.86
N PRO A 770 -20.80 33.48 -8.39
CA PRO A 770 -21.53 33.60 -7.13
C PRO A 770 -22.91 32.91 -7.20
N GLY A 771 -23.21 32.10 -6.18
CA GLY A 771 -24.51 31.40 -6.05
C GLY A 771 -24.66 30.12 -6.89
N ASN A 772 -23.65 29.74 -7.68
CA ASN A 772 -23.66 28.50 -8.45
C ASN A 772 -23.05 27.33 -7.65
N HIS A 773 -23.64 26.14 -7.83
CA HIS A 773 -23.23 24.88 -7.18
C HIS A 773 -22.84 23.80 -8.22
N ARG A 774 -22.32 24.23 -9.37
CA ARG A 774 -21.84 23.39 -10.49
C ARG A 774 -20.92 24.21 -11.38
N PHE A 775 -20.04 23.58 -12.14
CA PHE A 775 -19.23 24.31 -13.10
C PHE A 775 -20.05 24.70 -14.35
N PRO A 776 -19.63 25.74 -15.10
CA PRO A 776 -20.19 26.02 -16.42
C PRO A 776 -20.03 24.80 -17.35
N SER A 777 -21.15 24.31 -17.89
CA SER A 777 -21.21 23.03 -18.62
C SER A 777 -20.31 22.95 -19.85
N GLY A 778 -19.91 24.08 -20.43
CA GLY A 778 -18.95 24.15 -21.54
C GLY A 778 -17.49 23.87 -21.15
N LEU A 779 -17.17 23.69 -19.87
CA LEU A 779 -15.80 23.39 -19.41
C LEU A 779 -15.48 21.89 -19.39
N GLY A 780 -16.48 21.00 -19.35
CA GLY A 780 -16.27 19.54 -19.39
C GLY A 780 -15.39 18.99 -18.26
N VAL A 781 -15.56 19.46 -17.02
CA VAL A 781 -14.64 19.22 -15.88
C VAL A 781 -14.31 17.74 -15.66
N ASN A 782 -15.28 16.83 -15.73
CA ASN A 782 -15.04 15.38 -15.62
C ASN A 782 -14.05 14.85 -16.69
N GLY A 783 -14.09 15.41 -17.91
CA GLY A 783 -13.15 15.09 -18.98
C GLY A 783 -11.75 15.68 -18.75
N ILE A 784 -11.65 16.83 -18.07
CA ILE A 784 -10.36 17.39 -17.63
C ILE A 784 -9.76 16.50 -16.54
N LEU A 785 -10.55 16.12 -15.52
CA LEU A 785 -10.13 15.28 -14.40
C LEU A 785 -9.63 13.89 -14.83
N SER A 786 -10.09 13.37 -15.97
CA SER A 786 -9.52 12.20 -16.63
C SER A 786 -9.42 10.95 -15.74
N GLY A 787 -10.40 10.75 -14.84
CA GLY A 787 -10.45 9.62 -13.90
C GLY A 787 -9.74 9.82 -12.57
N LEU A 788 -9.05 10.95 -12.35
CA LEU A 788 -8.46 11.31 -11.06
C LEU A 788 -9.51 11.49 -9.96
N SER A 789 -10.61 12.14 -10.31
CA SER A 789 -11.74 12.50 -9.46
C SER A 789 -12.94 12.86 -10.35
N ASP A 790 -14.05 13.29 -9.76
CA ASP A 790 -15.24 13.75 -10.46
C ASP A 790 -15.66 15.17 -10.02
N GLU A 791 -16.52 15.81 -10.82
CA GLU A 791 -16.98 17.19 -10.58
C GLU A 791 -17.70 17.35 -9.23
N GLN A 792 -18.48 16.35 -8.78
CA GLN A 792 -19.17 16.41 -7.49
C GLN A 792 -18.18 16.28 -6.34
N SER A 793 -17.21 15.37 -6.42
CA SER A 793 -16.13 15.25 -5.43
C SER A 793 -15.31 16.54 -5.30
N ILE A 794 -15.02 17.24 -6.41
CA ILE A 794 -14.36 18.55 -6.38
C ILE A 794 -15.26 19.65 -5.78
N LEU A 795 -16.55 19.69 -6.13
CA LEU A 795 -17.50 20.64 -5.55
C LEU A 795 -17.67 20.43 -4.04
N ASP A 796 -17.76 19.17 -3.60
CA ASP A 796 -17.77 18.76 -2.19
C ASP A 796 -16.50 19.24 -1.48
N ALA A 797 -15.31 19.01 -2.06
CA ALA A 797 -14.03 19.40 -1.49
C ALA A 797 -13.91 20.92 -1.27
N ILE A 798 -14.39 21.76 -2.20
CA ILE A 798 -14.41 23.23 -2.06
C ILE A 798 -15.63 23.77 -1.29
N GLY A 799 -16.45 22.90 -0.67
CA GLY A 799 -17.60 23.32 0.14
C GLY A 799 -18.76 23.93 -0.67
N LEU A 800 -18.88 23.61 -1.95
CA LEU A 800 -20.07 23.85 -2.78
C LEU A 800 -20.91 22.58 -2.97
N GLY A 801 -20.49 21.48 -2.35
CA GLY A 801 -21.10 20.16 -2.39
C GLY A 801 -22.58 20.08 -2.04
N SER A 802 -23.16 18.91 -2.34
CA SER A 802 -24.60 18.71 -2.57
C SER A 802 -25.53 19.66 -1.79
N ALA A 803 -26.35 20.41 -2.52
CA ALA A 803 -27.23 21.45 -1.97
C ALA A 803 -28.18 20.96 -0.85
N ALA A 804 -28.44 19.65 -0.78
CA ALA A 804 -29.18 19.02 0.33
C ALA A 804 -28.48 19.17 1.69
N ALA A 805 -27.14 19.00 1.76
CA ALA A 805 -26.38 19.15 3.00
C ALA A 805 -26.30 20.61 3.44
N ALA A 806 -26.08 21.53 2.49
CA ALA A 806 -26.09 22.96 2.75
C ALA A 806 -27.49 23.46 3.20
N ALA A 807 -28.58 23.02 2.55
CA ALA A 807 -29.94 23.38 2.93
C ALA A 807 -30.32 22.86 4.34
N ALA A 808 -29.88 21.64 4.69
CA ALA A 808 -30.10 21.06 6.01
C ALA A 808 -29.38 21.84 7.14
N ALA A 809 -28.24 22.46 6.85
CA ALA A 809 -27.51 23.32 7.78
C ALA A 809 -28.03 24.78 7.81
N ALA A 810 -28.48 25.31 6.67
CA ALA A 810 -28.90 26.71 6.53
C ALA A 810 -30.37 26.97 6.88
N GLY A 811 -31.23 25.94 6.88
CA GLY A 811 -32.64 26.06 7.28
C GLY A 811 -33.54 26.82 6.28
N VAL A 812 -33.07 27.05 5.06
CA VAL A 812 -33.82 27.74 3.99
C VAL A 812 -33.84 26.86 2.73
N GLY A 813 -34.82 25.96 2.70
CA GLY A 813 -35.07 25.04 1.58
C GLY A 813 -36.03 23.95 2.02
N SER A 814 -37.09 23.70 1.26
CA SER A 814 -38.04 22.64 1.55
C SER A 814 -37.58 21.30 1.00
N VAL A 815 -37.66 20.24 1.81
CA VAL A 815 -37.28 18.88 1.39
C VAL A 815 -38.39 18.29 0.51
N PRO A 816 -38.07 17.50 -0.54
CA PRO A 816 -39.09 16.77 -1.28
C PRO A 816 -39.83 15.79 -0.35
N ALA A 817 -41.16 15.77 -0.43
CA ALA A 817 -41.98 14.77 0.23
C ALA A 817 -41.68 13.36 -0.30
N ASN A 818 -41.83 12.35 0.56
CA ASN A 818 -41.60 10.93 0.24
C ASN A 818 -42.62 9.97 0.88
N VAL A 819 -43.71 10.48 1.46
CA VAL A 819 -44.85 9.69 1.96
C VAL A 819 -46.15 10.40 1.61
N ASP A 820 -47.12 9.63 1.12
CA ASP A 820 -48.50 10.01 0.82
C ASP A 820 -49.39 9.45 1.95
N LEU A 821 -49.78 10.31 2.90
CA LEU A 821 -50.43 9.89 4.15
C LEU A 821 -51.97 9.79 4.08
N ASP A 822 -52.60 10.32 3.05
CA ASP A 822 -54.05 10.24 2.82
C ASP A 822 -54.46 9.54 1.51
N GLN A 823 -53.50 9.07 0.72
CA GLN A 823 -53.65 8.28 -0.50
C GLN A 823 -54.31 9.06 -1.65
N ASP A 824 -54.01 10.36 -1.75
CA ASP A 824 -54.47 11.24 -2.83
C ASP A 824 -53.63 11.14 -4.12
N GLY A 825 -52.45 10.48 -4.04
CA GLY A 825 -51.48 10.39 -5.13
C GLY A 825 -50.37 11.43 -5.08
N THR A 826 -50.33 12.26 -4.04
CA THR A 826 -49.28 13.24 -3.75
C THR A 826 -48.61 12.87 -2.43
N ASN A 827 -47.28 12.80 -2.43
CA ASN A 827 -46.54 12.79 -1.19
C ASN A 827 -46.72 14.14 -0.49
N ASP A 828 -47.39 14.18 0.67
CA ASP A 828 -47.59 15.37 1.51
C ASP A 828 -46.53 15.49 2.61
N PHE A 829 -45.87 14.37 2.94
CA PHE A 829 -45.07 14.22 4.15
C PHE A 829 -43.64 13.76 3.88
N TYR A 830 -42.75 14.07 4.83
CA TYR A 830 -41.35 13.63 4.79
C TYR A 830 -40.97 12.80 6.01
N VAL A 831 -40.33 11.66 5.77
CA VAL A 831 -39.59 10.86 6.76
C VAL A 831 -38.14 10.68 6.32
N GLU A 832 -37.23 10.76 7.28
CA GLU A 832 -35.83 10.33 7.14
C GLU A 832 -35.84 8.82 6.81
N PRO A 833 -35.40 8.37 5.61
CA PRO A 833 -35.54 6.97 5.20
C PRO A 833 -34.72 6.02 6.07
N MET A 834 -35.38 5.03 6.69
CA MET A 834 -34.74 4.10 7.62
C MET A 834 -35.46 2.74 7.61
N THR A 835 -34.99 1.83 6.77
CA THR A 835 -35.45 0.43 6.72
C THR A 835 -34.89 -0.37 7.89
N ARG A 836 -35.72 -0.71 8.88
CA ARG A 836 -35.34 -1.60 10.00
C ARG A 836 -36.53 -2.36 10.58
N GLN A 837 -36.31 -3.57 11.05
CA GLN A 837 -37.23 -4.22 12.00
C GLN A 837 -37.01 -3.76 13.44
N GLY A 838 -38.09 -3.78 14.23
CA GLY A 838 -38.08 -3.57 15.67
C GLY A 838 -39.16 -4.38 16.39
N ALA A 839 -39.08 -4.45 17.72
CA ALA A 839 -40.09 -5.06 18.57
C ALA A 839 -40.54 -4.08 19.66
N THR A 840 -41.85 -3.99 19.91
CA THR A 840 -42.42 -3.08 20.93
C THR A 840 -42.03 -3.49 22.35
N THR A 841 -41.81 -2.52 23.23
CA THR A 841 -41.41 -2.73 24.64
C THR A 841 -42.50 -2.39 25.65
N ALA A 842 -43.41 -1.46 25.32
CA ALA A 842 -44.58 -1.12 26.13
C ALA A 842 -45.66 -2.22 26.09
N GLN A 843 -46.51 -2.31 27.13
CA GLN A 843 -47.61 -3.29 27.19
C GLN A 843 -48.63 -3.11 26.05
N ALA A 844 -49.02 -1.86 25.80
CA ALA A 844 -49.76 -1.43 24.62
C ALA A 844 -49.12 -0.13 24.11
N LEU A 845 -48.67 -0.12 22.86
CA LEU A 845 -48.07 1.04 22.20
C LEU A 845 -49.06 1.64 21.20
N ASN A 846 -49.50 2.88 21.42
CA ASN A 846 -50.43 3.57 20.53
C ASN A 846 -49.78 3.85 19.16
N VAL A 847 -50.49 3.48 18.11
CA VAL A 847 -50.17 3.77 16.69
C VAL A 847 -50.97 4.99 16.25
N ARG A 848 -50.35 5.96 15.60
CA ARG A 848 -50.98 7.26 15.26
C ARG A 848 -50.85 7.63 13.79
N GLN A 849 -51.74 8.49 13.31
CA GLN A 849 -51.79 8.91 11.90
C GLN A 849 -50.62 9.83 11.48
N LYS A 850 -50.22 10.78 12.34
CA LYS A 850 -49.06 11.67 12.14
C LYS A 850 -48.18 11.68 13.41
N PRO A 851 -46.88 12.08 13.34
CA PRO A 851 -45.92 11.93 14.45
C PRO A 851 -46.08 12.99 15.56
N SER A 852 -47.23 13.01 16.23
CA SER A 852 -47.46 13.83 17.44
C SER A 852 -48.43 13.12 18.41
N THR A 853 -48.34 13.45 19.71
CA THR A 853 -49.21 12.88 20.75
C THR A 853 -50.66 13.38 20.69
N THR A 854 -50.94 14.38 19.86
CA THR A 854 -52.28 14.92 19.55
C THR A 854 -53.03 14.11 18.50
N GLU A 855 -52.31 13.38 17.64
CA GLU A 855 -52.87 12.84 16.40
C GLU A 855 -53.76 11.60 16.62
N PRO A 856 -54.75 11.35 15.74
CA PRO A 856 -55.66 10.21 15.85
C PRO A 856 -54.93 8.89 16.11
N ILE A 857 -55.41 8.14 17.11
CA ILE A 857 -54.91 6.81 17.44
C ILE A 857 -55.60 5.81 16.51
N LEU A 858 -54.86 5.25 15.57
CA LEU A 858 -55.35 4.27 14.61
C LEU A 858 -55.51 2.87 15.25
N GLY A 859 -54.73 2.59 16.29
CA GLY A 859 -54.81 1.35 17.07
C GLY A 859 -53.71 1.28 18.13
N SER A 860 -53.49 0.08 18.66
CA SER A 860 -52.35 -0.19 19.56
C SER A 860 -51.68 -1.52 19.21
N LEU A 861 -50.39 -1.62 19.55
CA LEU A 861 -49.57 -2.82 19.38
C LEU A 861 -49.23 -3.41 20.75
N PRO A 862 -49.46 -4.71 20.99
CA PRO A 862 -49.08 -5.35 22.25
C PRO A 862 -47.55 -5.45 22.39
N ARG A 863 -47.06 -5.68 23.61
CA ARG A 863 -45.61 -5.89 23.88
C ARG A 863 -45.06 -7.06 23.06
N GLY A 864 -43.89 -6.85 22.45
CA GLY A 864 -43.22 -7.85 21.61
C GLY A 864 -43.78 -7.93 20.18
N ALA A 865 -44.77 -7.12 19.82
CA ALA A 865 -45.21 -7.00 18.42
C ALA A 865 -44.04 -6.54 17.54
N HIS A 866 -43.82 -7.27 16.44
CA HIS A 866 -42.85 -6.91 15.43
C HIS A 866 -43.38 -5.77 14.56
N VAL A 867 -42.54 -4.78 14.29
CA VAL A 867 -42.81 -3.69 13.37
C VAL A 867 -41.71 -3.62 12.31
N TYR A 868 -42.10 -3.46 11.06
CA TYR A 868 -41.19 -2.98 10.02
C TYR A 868 -41.29 -1.45 9.99
N ILE A 869 -40.12 -0.80 10.03
CA ILE A 869 -39.95 0.64 10.05
C ILE A 869 -39.43 1.04 8.68
N SER A 870 -40.08 2.01 8.03
CA SER A 870 -39.69 2.58 6.73
C SER A 870 -38.89 3.88 6.88
N GLY A 871 -39.09 4.62 7.98
CA GLY A 871 -38.42 5.89 8.22
C GLY A 871 -38.60 6.46 9.62
N ARG A 872 -38.13 7.70 9.81
CA ARG A 872 -38.17 8.42 11.08
C ARG A 872 -38.63 9.87 10.87
N SER A 873 -39.39 10.40 11.83
CA SER A 873 -39.66 11.84 11.96
C SER A 873 -39.50 12.23 13.43
N GLY A 874 -38.51 13.07 13.74
CA GLY A 874 -38.19 13.47 15.12
C GLY A 874 -37.98 12.30 16.07
N ASP A 875 -38.88 12.10 17.02
CA ASP A 875 -38.87 11.00 17.99
C ASP A 875 -39.88 9.87 17.66
N TRP A 876 -40.30 9.77 16.41
CA TRP A 876 -41.25 8.77 15.93
C TRP A 876 -40.64 7.93 14.83
N TYR A 877 -40.92 6.62 14.87
CA TYR A 877 -40.70 5.71 13.76
C TYR A 877 -41.96 5.61 12.91
N SER A 878 -41.75 5.70 11.60
CA SER A 878 -42.74 5.47 10.56
C SER A 878 -42.81 3.96 10.27
N ILE A 879 -43.95 3.34 10.51
CA ILE A 879 -44.15 1.88 10.43
C ILE A 879 -45.26 1.52 9.45
N GLU A 880 -45.17 0.34 8.84
CA GLU A 880 -46.28 -0.23 8.08
C GLU A 880 -47.43 -0.63 9.02
N HIS A 881 -48.64 -0.16 8.74
CA HIS A 881 -49.84 -0.46 9.51
C HIS A 881 -51.09 -0.52 8.61
N ARG A 882 -51.78 -1.67 8.59
CA ARG A 882 -53.07 -1.87 7.89
C ARG A 882 -53.12 -1.48 6.40
N GLY A 883 -51.99 -1.47 5.70
CA GLY A 883 -51.94 -1.12 4.28
C GLY A 883 -51.58 0.34 3.98
N GLY A 884 -51.16 1.11 4.99
CA GLY A 884 -50.52 2.42 4.84
C GLY A 884 -49.39 2.60 5.86
N ILE A 885 -48.88 3.83 5.97
CA ILE A 885 -47.93 4.23 7.01
C ILE A 885 -48.67 4.75 8.26
N ALA A 886 -48.09 4.48 9.43
CA ALA A 886 -48.48 5.08 10.70
C ALA A 886 -47.26 5.29 11.62
N PHE A 887 -47.42 6.04 12.71
CA PHE A 887 -46.31 6.47 13.57
C PHE A 887 -46.38 5.89 14.98
N VAL A 888 -45.22 5.49 15.51
CA VAL A 888 -45.02 5.05 16.91
C VAL A 888 -43.80 5.72 17.53
N HIS A 889 -43.88 6.10 18.81
CA HIS A 889 -42.80 6.83 19.47
C HIS A 889 -41.58 5.90 19.73
N ASN A 890 -40.41 6.32 19.23
CA ASN A 890 -39.17 5.54 19.16
C ASN A 890 -38.76 4.84 20.47
N ARG A 891 -38.92 5.51 21.63
CA ARG A 891 -38.56 5.00 22.97
C ARG A 891 -39.25 3.69 23.37
N TRP A 892 -40.34 3.33 22.69
CA TRP A 892 -41.11 2.11 22.95
C TRP A 892 -40.88 1.01 21.90
N VAL A 893 -39.90 1.19 21.00
CA VAL A 893 -39.53 0.21 19.97
C VAL A 893 -38.04 -0.14 20.12
N ARG A 894 -37.75 -1.37 20.51
CA ARG A 894 -36.38 -1.90 20.50
C ARG A 894 -36.07 -2.38 19.09
N LEU A 895 -35.25 -1.64 18.36
CA LEU A 895 -34.75 -2.04 17.05
C LEU A 895 -34.07 -3.43 17.13
N ALA A 896 -34.28 -4.27 16.13
CA ALA A 896 -33.49 -5.48 15.94
C ALA A 896 -32.03 -5.08 15.69
N ARG A 897 -31.08 -5.93 16.11
CA ARG A 897 -29.69 -5.79 15.63
C ARG A 897 -29.71 -6.01 14.10
N PRO A 898 -28.88 -5.28 13.33
CA PRO A 898 -28.63 -5.64 11.94
C PRO A 898 -28.19 -7.11 11.86
N LEU A 899 -28.73 -7.85 10.90
CA LEU A 899 -28.45 -9.27 10.63
C LEU A 899 -27.27 -9.41 9.66
#